data_AF-A0A932W9V1-F1
#
_entry.id   AF-A0A932W9V1-F1
#
_cell.length_a   1.000
_cell.length_b   1.000
_cell.length_c   1.000
_cell.angle_alpha   90.00
_cell.angle_beta   90.00
_cell.angle_gamma   90.00
#
_symmetry.space_group_name_H-M   'P 1'
#
loop_
_entity.id
_entity.type
_entity.pdbx_description
1 polymer ?
#
loop_
_entity_poly.entity_id
_entity_poly.type
_entity_poly.pdbx_seq_one_letter_code
_entity_poly.pdbx_strand_id
1 'polypeptide(L)'
;MKIFPSQFFNLLAALALCSGLSACGGRSVANDSAPATVSMSAPPAPALSVVSVDGARSRYQITQSGDGVRVWDVQGVEPVRVFSAPAKIVFSDQSVNLQVVVLARQISEAQLQSLIELYIAFFNRIPDADGVEYWINELKRGVSLAQIADHFYNAGRLYPELTGYSATMSDVDFVRMVYKNVLGRSGSTAPDATELNYWANEIQSGRFSRATLINAMLVSARSFANDVRYAWVTALLNHKLSVARRLAVEQGISYLTADENIQRGMAIVAAISATDVSAAYAVAAMPDTQLNLFSVDPTQVAVMLANAQDGAVSLRFKLPESVSANSTVIANCSDGSKMVSSSVSATQNTIQVAGLQNGSRYFCGVSVQTSAGLQATSSAIALVPQRVEAGQFNGNVVLGAPTQNSVKANIYSPDQSGTVSISYGLQSGVYPQKTASASLIAGQPLEMNIDQLQADARYYYRVNFQSSSGVGSGPVAEANFHTARSAGSEFIFTIQGDSHPERPNEFNASLYSRSLATAAADLTDFHICLGDDFSVDSLNPGTVTQSQVVERYRIQRPYLGTIGRGAPVFLVNGNHEQSAGYLLNGSADNVAVWAQNARNAYYSQPAPDGFYTGNAVSIPFIGLPRNYYAWTWGDALFVVIDPYLPSPVPLATIFGNTPINKDSWAVTHGDVQYQWLKTTLETSKAKYRFVFAHHVMGAGRGGVEVAHLAEWGGQSKTGVNEFAAKRPSWSSPIHQLMAANKVNVFFQGHDHIWVRQQLDGVTYQTLSEPANPTYGFSEWDSAYLSGDKFPNTGYTRVTVKPAGVKVDYVRSYLPADESATRVHGATAFSYTLQAR
;
A
#
# COMPACT_ATOMS: atom_id res chain seq x y z
N MET A 1 -28.39 -52.67 -25.23
CA MET A 1 -29.30 -53.72 -24.73
C MET A 1 -29.15 -53.74 -23.22
N LYS A 2 -30.09 -53.40 -22.32
CA LYS A 2 -31.50 -52.93 -22.30
C LYS A 2 -31.67 -52.11 -20.97
N ILE A 3 -32.63 -51.21 -20.70
CA ILE A 3 -33.67 -50.46 -21.43
C ILE A 3 -34.13 -49.30 -20.49
N PHE A 4 -34.55 -48.12 -21.00
CA PHE A 4 -35.28 -47.09 -20.21
C PHE A 4 -36.77 -47.49 -20.06
N PRO A 5 -37.47 -46.94 -19.06
CA PRO A 5 -38.80 -46.42 -19.36
C PRO A 5 -39.03 -44.98 -18.88
N SER A 6 -39.64 -44.20 -19.76
CA SER A 6 -40.26 -42.90 -19.53
C SER A 6 -41.73 -43.05 -19.10
N GLN A 7 -42.40 -41.97 -18.65
CA GLN A 7 -43.62 -41.39 -19.29
C GLN A 7 -44.57 -40.56 -18.38
N PHE A 8 -44.72 -39.26 -18.73
CA PHE A 8 -45.95 -38.40 -18.67
C PHE A 8 -46.65 -38.06 -17.31
N PHE A 9 -47.52 -37.04 -17.13
CA PHE A 9 -48.29 -36.13 -18.04
C PHE A 9 -48.48 -34.68 -17.47
N ASN A 10 -49.01 -33.74 -18.28
CA ASN A 10 -49.21 -32.27 -18.06
C ASN A 10 -50.51 -31.81 -17.34
N LEU A 11 -50.54 -30.53 -16.90
CA LEU A 11 -51.68 -29.56 -16.94
C LEU A 11 -51.09 -28.11 -16.84
N LEU A 12 -51.20 -27.17 -17.81
CA LEU A 12 -52.30 -26.20 -18.13
C LEU A 12 -52.71 -25.28 -16.94
N ALA A 13 -52.98 -23.96 -17.05
CA ALA A 13 -52.91 -22.94 -18.13
C ALA A 13 -52.95 -21.51 -17.48
N ALA A 14 -52.22 -20.49 -17.94
CA ALA A 14 -52.58 -19.42 -18.91
C ALA A 14 -53.37 -18.17 -18.42
N LEU A 15 -52.75 -16.98 -18.58
CA LEU A 15 -53.31 -15.63 -18.87
C LEU A 15 -52.09 -14.69 -19.09
N ALA A 16 -51.75 -14.11 -20.26
CA ALA A 16 -52.52 -13.41 -21.31
C ALA A 16 -53.07 -12.04 -20.84
N LEU A 17 -52.96 -10.90 -21.56
CA LEU A 17 -52.41 -10.61 -22.90
C LEU A 17 -52.20 -9.08 -23.11
N CYS A 18 -51.37 -8.66 -24.09
CA CYS A 18 -51.39 -7.41 -24.90
C CYS A 18 -49.95 -7.10 -25.38
N SER A 19 -49.44 -7.39 -26.60
CA SER A 19 -49.91 -7.25 -28.01
C SER A 19 -50.20 -5.80 -28.43
N GLY A 20 -49.68 -5.25 -29.55
CA GLY A 20 -48.78 -5.76 -30.61
C GLY A 20 -48.03 -4.58 -31.29
N LEU A 21 -47.52 -4.61 -32.52
CA LEU A 21 -47.83 -5.45 -33.69
C LEU A 21 -46.69 -5.41 -34.75
N SER A 22 -46.39 -6.59 -35.35
CA SER A 22 -45.97 -6.89 -36.76
C SER A 22 -44.80 -6.14 -37.43
N ALA A 23 -43.67 -6.76 -37.86
CA ALA A 23 -43.43 -7.89 -38.82
C ALA A 23 -43.43 -7.45 -40.32
N CYS A 24 -42.66 -7.98 -41.28
CA CYS A 24 -41.86 -9.22 -41.47
C CYS A 24 -40.44 -8.93 -42.04
N GLY A 25 -39.49 -9.85 -42.31
CA GLY A 25 -39.37 -11.31 -42.07
C GLY A 25 -38.86 -12.11 -43.31
N GLY A 26 -37.60 -12.62 -43.33
CA GLY A 26 -37.02 -13.38 -44.47
C GLY A 26 -35.63 -14.06 -44.27
N ARG A 27 -35.65 -15.40 -44.12
CA ARG A 27 -34.60 -16.44 -44.35
C ARG A 27 -33.06 -16.11 -44.40
N SER A 28 -32.36 -16.57 -43.35
CA SER A 28 -31.16 -17.44 -43.37
C SER A 28 -30.02 -17.27 -44.41
N VAL A 29 -28.89 -16.69 -43.98
CA VAL A 29 -27.52 -17.07 -44.44
C VAL A 29 -26.53 -16.87 -43.26
N ALA A 30 -25.48 -17.72 -43.20
CA ALA A 30 -24.22 -17.66 -42.44
C ALA A 30 -24.02 -16.73 -41.22
N ASN A 31 -23.52 -17.30 -40.12
CA ASN A 31 -22.75 -16.56 -39.11
C ASN A 31 -21.45 -16.04 -39.73
N ASP A 32 -21.37 -14.73 -39.98
CA ASP A 32 -20.10 -13.99 -40.06
C ASP A 32 -20.38 -12.49 -39.80
N SER A 33 -20.48 -12.13 -38.52
CA SER A 33 -20.52 -10.73 -38.09
C SER A 33 -19.12 -10.31 -37.63
N ALA A 34 -18.41 -9.59 -38.51
CA ALA A 34 -17.11 -9.02 -38.19
C ALA A 34 -17.17 -8.09 -36.95
N PRO A 35 -16.12 -8.05 -36.11
CA PRO A 35 -16.07 -7.11 -34.99
C PRO A 35 -16.02 -5.66 -35.52
N ALA A 36 -16.73 -4.77 -34.84
CA ALA A 36 -16.81 -3.36 -35.23
C ALA A 36 -15.42 -2.69 -35.22
N THR A 37 -15.10 -1.96 -36.29
CA THR A 37 -13.85 -1.20 -36.41
C THR A 37 -13.88 0.03 -35.49
N VAL A 38 -13.12 -0.04 -34.39
CA VAL A 38 -12.84 1.12 -33.53
C VAL A 38 -11.85 2.04 -34.26
N SER A 39 -12.25 3.29 -34.48
CA SER A 39 -11.40 4.30 -35.12
C SER A 39 -10.20 4.68 -34.24
N MET A 40 -9.07 5.07 -34.86
CA MET A 40 -7.96 5.75 -34.16
C MET A 40 -8.27 7.20 -33.73
N SER A 41 -9.45 7.71 -34.09
CA SER A 41 -10.03 8.94 -33.55
C SER A 41 -11.17 8.63 -32.57
N ALA A 42 -11.25 9.43 -31.50
CA ALA A 42 -12.37 9.37 -30.57
C ALA A 42 -13.69 9.82 -31.25
N PRO A 43 -14.86 9.29 -30.83
CA PRO A 43 -16.15 9.81 -31.29
C PRO A 43 -16.34 11.27 -30.84
N PRO A 44 -17.05 12.10 -31.64
CA PRO A 44 -17.15 13.54 -31.37
C PRO A 44 -17.89 13.84 -30.07
N ALA A 45 -17.33 14.78 -29.29
CA ALA A 45 -17.93 15.28 -28.06
C ALA A 45 -19.26 16.04 -28.30
N PRO A 46 -20.18 16.08 -27.32
CA PRO A 46 -21.43 16.84 -27.44
C PRO A 46 -21.20 18.34 -27.62
N ALA A 47 -22.17 19.03 -28.22
CA ALA A 47 -22.03 20.38 -28.76
C ALA A 47 -21.51 21.41 -27.73
N LEU A 48 -20.27 21.86 -27.97
CA LEU A 48 -19.57 22.92 -27.25
C LEU A 48 -19.84 24.31 -27.90
N SER A 49 -19.48 25.40 -27.22
CA SER A 49 -19.45 26.74 -27.83
C SER A 49 -18.30 26.87 -28.83
N VAL A 50 -18.57 26.52 -30.09
CA VAL A 50 -17.61 26.63 -31.20
C VAL A 50 -17.75 27.98 -31.88
N VAL A 51 -16.63 28.64 -32.17
CA VAL A 51 -16.55 29.85 -32.98
C VAL A 51 -15.57 29.64 -34.15
N SER A 52 -15.83 30.29 -35.29
CA SER A 52 -14.98 30.18 -36.48
C SER A 52 -14.20 31.47 -36.74
N VAL A 53 -13.00 31.34 -37.30
CA VAL A 53 -12.14 32.42 -37.76
C VAL A 53 -11.64 32.05 -39.16
N ASP A 54 -11.86 32.93 -40.14
CA ASP A 54 -11.52 32.63 -41.53
C ASP A 54 -10.00 32.61 -41.77
N GLY A 55 -9.54 31.70 -42.63
CA GLY A 55 -8.12 31.53 -42.94
C GLY A 55 -7.33 30.72 -41.90
N ALA A 56 -6.03 30.55 -42.16
CA ALA A 56 -5.20 29.63 -41.39
C ALA A 56 -4.89 30.17 -39.98
N ARG A 57 -4.85 29.27 -38.99
CA ARG A 57 -4.44 29.55 -37.58
C ARG A 57 -3.12 30.32 -37.50
N SER A 58 -2.25 30.16 -38.51
CA SER A 58 -0.94 30.81 -38.56
C SER A 58 -0.95 32.33 -38.77
N ARG A 59 -2.09 32.92 -39.15
CA ARG A 59 -2.25 34.37 -39.26
C ARG A 59 -2.64 35.06 -37.95
N TYR A 60 -2.91 34.32 -36.87
CA TYR A 60 -3.59 34.88 -35.70
C TYR A 60 -2.82 34.71 -34.39
N GLN A 61 -3.00 35.64 -33.47
CA GLN A 61 -2.64 35.51 -32.04
C GLN A 61 -3.89 35.32 -31.19
N ILE A 62 -3.74 34.64 -30.06
CA ILE A 62 -4.84 34.32 -29.12
C ILE A 62 -4.40 34.66 -27.69
N THR A 63 -5.30 35.23 -26.88
CA THR A 63 -5.04 35.44 -25.44
C THR A 63 -6.33 35.30 -24.62
N GLN A 64 -6.21 34.77 -23.40
CA GLN A 64 -7.30 34.68 -22.43
C GLN A 64 -7.22 35.85 -21.43
N SER A 65 -8.34 36.47 -21.12
CA SER A 65 -8.48 37.54 -20.12
C SER A 65 -9.80 37.41 -19.36
N GLY A 66 -9.99 38.16 -18.27
CA GLY A 66 -11.18 38.04 -17.41
C GLY A 66 -12.53 38.35 -18.07
N ASP A 67 -12.51 38.96 -19.26
CA ASP A 67 -13.64 39.29 -20.12
C ASP A 67 -13.86 38.30 -21.29
N GLY A 68 -12.97 37.32 -21.47
CA GLY A 68 -13.10 36.26 -22.48
C GLY A 68 -11.81 35.90 -23.21
N VAL A 69 -11.94 35.52 -24.48
CA VAL A 69 -10.84 35.13 -25.37
C VAL A 69 -10.74 36.13 -26.52
N ARG A 70 -9.56 36.69 -26.72
CA ARG A 70 -9.26 37.66 -27.77
C ARG A 70 -8.46 37.00 -28.89
N VAL A 71 -8.81 37.31 -30.15
CA VAL A 71 -8.14 36.81 -31.36
C VAL A 71 -7.93 37.95 -32.34
N TRP A 72 -6.71 38.12 -32.86
CA TRP A 72 -6.38 39.18 -33.83
C TRP A 72 -5.36 38.73 -34.88
N ASP A 73 -5.39 39.35 -36.05
CA ASP A 73 -4.41 39.10 -37.12
C ASP A 73 -3.05 39.70 -36.73
N VAL A 74 -1.97 38.93 -36.89
CA VAL A 74 -0.60 39.35 -36.58
C VAL A 74 -0.10 40.50 -37.47
N GLN A 75 -0.71 40.68 -38.65
CA GLN A 75 -0.44 41.80 -39.56
C GLN A 75 -1.33 43.02 -39.26
N GLY A 76 -2.27 42.93 -38.31
CA GLY A 76 -3.17 44.03 -37.95
C GLY A 76 -4.21 44.40 -39.01
N VAL A 77 -4.42 43.56 -40.03
CA VAL A 77 -5.33 43.82 -41.15
C VAL A 77 -6.80 43.59 -40.78
N GLU A 78 -7.07 42.71 -39.82
CA GLU A 78 -8.42 42.41 -39.32
C GLU A 78 -8.63 42.95 -37.89
N PRO A 79 -9.85 43.41 -37.53
CA PRO A 79 -10.16 43.89 -36.19
C PRO A 79 -10.10 42.77 -35.13
N VAL A 80 -9.76 43.14 -33.90
CA VAL A 80 -9.71 42.20 -32.75
C VAL A 80 -11.11 41.62 -32.49
N ARG A 81 -11.22 40.30 -32.53
CA ARG A 81 -12.42 39.54 -32.15
C ARG A 81 -12.35 39.19 -30.66
N VAL A 82 -13.45 39.38 -29.93
CA VAL A 82 -13.58 39.04 -28.51
C VAL A 82 -14.76 38.08 -28.33
N PHE A 83 -14.50 36.94 -27.69
CA PHE A 83 -15.48 35.89 -27.45
C PHE A 83 -15.60 35.64 -25.94
N SER A 84 -16.80 35.72 -25.36
CA SER A 84 -16.96 35.68 -23.88
C SER A 84 -16.49 34.38 -23.23
N ALA A 85 -16.75 33.22 -23.86
CA ALA A 85 -16.23 31.91 -23.43
C ALA A 85 -16.36 30.84 -24.55
N PRO A 86 -15.57 30.92 -25.63
CA PRO A 86 -15.52 29.85 -26.62
C PRO A 86 -14.84 28.62 -26.02
N ALA A 87 -15.41 27.44 -26.23
CA ALA A 87 -14.79 26.17 -25.90
C ALA A 87 -13.81 25.72 -27.00
N LYS A 88 -14.07 26.10 -28.26
CA LYS A 88 -13.22 25.78 -29.40
C LYS A 88 -13.25 26.88 -30.45
N ILE A 89 -12.09 27.15 -31.06
CA ILE A 89 -11.94 28.06 -32.21
C ILE A 89 -11.54 27.23 -33.43
N VAL A 90 -12.24 27.36 -34.55
CA VAL A 90 -11.94 26.65 -35.81
C VAL A 90 -11.37 27.62 -36.85
N PHE A 91 -10.25 27.23 -37.45
CA PHE A 91 -9.57 27.93 -38.55
C PHE A 91 -9.65 27.08 -39.84
N SER A 92 -9.17 27.59 -40.97
CA SER A 92 -9.26 26.88 -42.25
C SER A 92 -8.35 25.64 -42.38
N ASP A 93 -7.42 25.43 -41.44
CA ASP A 93 -6.38 24.39 -41.47
C ASP A 93 -6.33 23.53 -40.19
N GLN A 94 -6.79 24.05 -39.07
CA GLN A 94 -6.75 23.40 -37.75
C GLN A 94 -7.74 24.07 -36.77
N SER A 95 -7.82 23.55 -35.56
CA SER A 95 -8.66 24.10 -34.49
C SER A 95 -7.88 24.23 -33.18
N VAL A 96 -8.29 25.19 -32.35
CA VAL A 96 -7.78 25.43 -30.99
C VAL A 96 -8.87 25.05 -30.00
N ASN A 97 -8.68 23.91 -29.34
CA ASN A 97 -9.47 23.45 -28.21
C ASN A 97 -9.02 24.17 -26.94
N LEU A 98 -9.93 24.92 -26.30
CA LEU A 98 -9.65 25.71 -25.10
C LEU A 98 -10.04 24.95 -23.81
N GLN A 99 -10.76 23.84 -23.91
CA GLN A 99 -11.15 22.99 -22.79
C GLN A 99 -10.06 22.00 -22.38
N VAL A 100 -9.22 21.55 -23.32
CA VAL A 100 -8.11 20.62 -23.04
C VAL A 100 -7.23 21.09 -21.88
N VAL A 101 -6.98 22.39 -21.72
CA VAL A 101 -6.17 22.93 -20.64
C VAL A 101 -6.89 22.92 -19.29
N VAL A 102 -8.21 23.18 -19.31
CA VAL A 102 -9.08 23.19 -18.12
C VAL A 102 -9.18 21.77 -17.57
N LEU A 103 -9.24 20.78 -18.47
CA LEU A 103 -9.23 19.36 -18.16
C LEU A 103 -7.85 18.86 -17.74
N ALA A 104 -6.77 19.28 -18.42
CA ALA A 104 -5.39 18.91 -18.07
C ALA A 104 -5.00 19.36 -16.66
N ARG A 105 -5.48 20.54 -16.22
CA ARG A 105 -5.32 21.04 -14.85
C ARG A 105 -6.10 20.23 -13.78
N GLN A 106 -6.99 19.32 -14.18
CA GLN A 106 -7.77 18.46 -13.28
C GLN A 106 -7.18 17.05 -13.09
N ILE A 107 -6.10 16.72 -13.81
CA ILE A 107 -5.30 15.50 -13.60
C ILE A 107 -3.88 15.89 -13.17
N SER A 108 -3.09 14.92 -12.68
CA SER A 108 -1.69 15.20 -12.36
C SER A 108 -0.85 15.36 -13.63
N GLU A 109 0.21 16.18 -13.56
CA GLU A 109 1.17 16.35 -14.67
C GLU A 109 1.77 15.00 -15.10
N ALA A 110 1.96 14.06 -14.16
CA ALA A 110 2.39 12.70 -14.44
C ALA A 110 1.36 11.90 -15.27
N GLN A 111 0.06 11.99 -14.96
CA GLN A 111 -0.99 11.36 -15.77
C GLN A 111 -1.09 11.97 -17.16
N LEU A 112 -0.96 13.30 -17.26
CA LEU A 112 -0.94 14.01 -18.55
C LEU A 112 0.25 13.57 -19.41
N GLN A 113 1.44 13.50 -18.80
CA GLN A 113 2.64 12.99 -19.43
C GLN A 113 2.47 11.55 -19.90
N SER A 114 2.01 10.64 -19.04
CA SER A 114 1.82 9.23 -19.42
C SER A 114 0.78 9.09 -20.53
N LEU A 115 -0.33 9.84 -20.52
CA LEU A 115 -1.31 9.83 -21.60
C LEU A 115 -0.67 10.24 -22.94
N ILE A 116 0.15 11.29 -22.95
CA ILE A 116 0.91 11.73 -24.13
C ILE A 116 1.91 10.66 -24.59
N GLU A 117 2.61 10.01 -23.65
CA GLU A 117 3.55 8.92 -23.93
C GLU A 117 2.86 7.68 -24.53
N LEU A 118 1.63 7.36 -24.12
CA LEU A 118 0.86 6.25 -24.71
C LEU A 118 0.57 6.48 -26.20
N TYR A 119 0.24 7.71 -26.60
CA TYR A 119 0.06 8.07 -28.02
C TYR A 119 1.35 7.86 -28.82
N ILE A 120 2.47 8.35 -28.29
CA ILE A 120 3.79 8.16 -28.89
C ILE A 120 4.12 6.67 -28.98
N ALA A 121 3.76 5.87 -27.97
CA ALA A 121 4.19 4.49 -27.86
C ALA A 121 3.38 3.49 -28.71
N PHE A 122 2.06 3.61 -28.71
CA PHE A 122 1.18 2.68 -29.44
C PHE A 122 0.90 3.09 -30.88
N PHE A 123 0.97 4.39 -31.19
CA PHE A 123 0.61 4.92 -32.50
C PHE A 123 1.77 5.62 -33.21
N ASN A 124 2.94 5.78 -32.57
CA ASN A 124 4.10 6.50 -33.12
C ASN A 124 3.74 7.94 -33.59
N ARG A 125 2.81 8.60 -32.89
CA ARG A 125 2.34 9.97 -33.19
C ARG A 125 2.22 10.81 -31.93
N ILE A 126 2.26 12.14 -32.08
CA ILE A 126 1.77 13.03 -31.02
C ILE A 126 0.23 12.93 -30.94
N PRO A 127 -0.36 13.15 -29.76
CA PRO A 127 -1.80 13.34 -29.65
C PRO A 127 -2.24 14.67 -30.29
N ASP A 128 -3.52 14.69 -30.64
CA ASP A 128 -4.32 15.88 -30.95
C ASP A 128 -5.11 16.32 -29.70
N ALA A 129 -5.40 17.61 -29.55
CA ALA A 129 -6.00 18.17 -28.35
C ALA A 129 -7.40 17.60 -28.01
N ASP A 130 -8.21 17.31 -29.04
CA ASP A 130 -9.52 16.66 -28.86
C ASP A 130 -9.37 15.22 -28.33
N GLY A 131 -8.40 14.47 -28.86
CA GLY A 131 -8.02 13.17 -28.34
C GLY A 131 -7.50 13.22 -26.90
N VAL A 132 -6.69 14.23 -26.55
CA VAL A 132 -6.27 14.45 -25.15
C VAL A 132 -7.49 14.75 -24.27
N GLU A 133 -8.39 15.65 -24.68
CA GLU A 133 -9.63 15.94 -23.94
C GLU A 133 -10.46 14.68 -23.71
N TYR A 134 -10.66 13.85 -24.74
CA TYR A 134 -11.41 12.61 -24.64
C TYR A 134 -10.83 11.69 -23.56
N TRP A 135 -9.53 11.39 -23.63
CA TRP A 135 -8.91 10.48 -22.66
C TRP A 135 -8.74 11.08 -21.27
N ILE A 136 -8.62 12.41 -21.11
CA ILE A 136 -8.73 13.04 -19.79
C ILE A 136 -10.14 12.85 -19.21
N ASN A 137 -11.18 12.96 -20.02
CA ASN A 137 -12.55 12.70 -19.56
C ASN A 137 -12.77 11.21 -19.21
N GLU A 138 -12.16 10.27 -19.94
CA GLU A 138 -12.17 8.85 -19.56
C GLU A 138 -11.38 8.58 -18.27
N LEU A 139 -10.20 9.19 -18.08
CA LEU A 139 -9.46 9.16 -16.81
C LEU A 139 -10.32 9.66 -15.63
N LYS A 140 -11.07 10.75 -15.85
CA LYS A 140 -12.01 11.30 -14.85
C LYS A 140 -13.26 10.44 -14.62
N ARG A 141 -13.61 9.55 -15.56
CA ARG A 141 -14.67 8.54 -15.44
C ARG A 141 -14.19 7.25 -14.77
N GLY A 142 -12.91 7.18 -14.37
CA GLY A 142 -12.31 6.01 -13.72
C GLY A 142 -11.66 5.02 -14.67
N VAL A 143 -11.61 5.30 -15.98
CA VAL A 143 -10.83 4.47 -16.93
C VAL A 143 -9.35 4.67 -16.62
N SER A 144 -8.66 3.57 -16.36
CA SER A 144 -7.30 3.56 -15.85
C SER A 144 -6.27 3.80 -16.96
N LEU A 145 -5.09 4.35 -16.68
CA LEU A 145 -4.02 4.50 -17.71
C LEU A 145 -3.61 3.14 -18.32
N ALA A 146 -3.73 2.04 -17.55
CA ALA A 146 -3.50 0.69 -18.07
C ALA A 146 -4.63 0.25 -19.02
N GLN A 147 -5.89 0.54 -18.69
CA GLN A 147 -7.02 0.28 -19.60
C GLN A 147 -6.93 1.14 -20.86
N ILE A 148 -6.51 2.40 -20.75
CA ILE A 148 -6.21 3.27 -21.90
C ILE A 148 -5.06 2.67 -22.72
N ALA A 149 -4.00 2.15 -22.10
CA ALA A 149 -2.94 1.43 -22.80
C ALA A 149 -3.46 0.15 -23.50
N ASP A 150 -4.38 -0.61 -22.90
CA ASP A 150 -5.03 -1.75 -23.53
C ASP A 150 -5.91 -1.31 -24.72
N HIS A 151 -6.68 -0.24 -24.59
CA HIS A 151 -7.46 0.35 -25.69
C HIS A 151 -6.55 0.81 -26.84
N PHE A 152 -5.42 1.45 -26.52
CA PHE A 152 -4.43 1.91 -27.50
C PHE A 152 -3.69 0.75 -28.16
N TYR A 153 -3.32 -0.28 -27.40
CA TYR A 153 -2.74 -1.50 -27.96
C TYR A 153 -3.72 -2.14 -28.95
N ASN A 154 -4.96 -2.36 -28.53
CA ASN A 154 -5.99 -2.95 -29.38
C ASN A 154 -6.26 -2.12 -30.63
N ALA A 155 -6.40 -0.80 -30.51
CA ALA A 155 -6.57 0.11 -31.65
C ALA A 155 -5.33 0.09 -32.58
N GLY A 156 -4.12 0.18 -32.04
CA GLY A 156 -2.88 0.18 -32.82
C GLY A 156 -2.70 -1.13 -33.60
N ARG A 157 -3.19 -2.25 -33.04
CA ARG A 157 -3.20 -3.58 -33.66
C ARG A 157 -4.22 -3.76 -34.79
N LEU A 158 -5.12 -2.79 -35.00
CA LEU A 158 -5.99 -2.72 -36.19
C LEU A 158 -5.28 -2.06 -37.39
N TYR A 159 -4.16 -1.35 -37.15
CA TYR A 159 -3.41 -0.62 -38.17
C TYR A 159 -1.92 -1.02 -38.15
N PRO A 160 -1.60 -2.33 -38.37
CA PRO A 160 -0.22 -2.84 -38.29
C PRO A 160 0.74 -2.15 -39.27
N GLU A 161 0.25 -1.70 -40.43
CA GLU A 161 1.05 -0.98 -41.44
C GLU A 161 1.54 0.39 -40.95
N LEU A 162 0.84 1.00 -39.97
CA LEU A 162 1.20 2.30 -39.40
C LEU A 162 1.96 2.17 -38.08
N THR A 163 1.56 1.21 -37.23
CA THR A 163 2.09 1.08 -35.87
C THR A 163 3.18 0.01 -35.72
N GLY A 164 3.21 -0.98 -36.60
CA GLY A 164 4.03 -2.19 -36.49
C GLY A 164 3.52 -3.24 -35.51
N TYR A 165 2.41 -3.00 -34.78
CA TYR A 165 1.85 -3.98 -33.84
C TYR A 165 0.84 -4.91 -34.54
N SER A 166 1.01 -6.23 -34.40
CA SER A 166 0.11 -7.23 -34.99
C SER A 166 -0.44 -8.22 -33.95
N ALA A 167 -1.51 -8.94 -34.30
CA ALA A 167 -2.11 -9.97 -33.44
C ALA A 167 -1.14 -11.13 -33.13
N THR A 168 -0.29 -11.46 -34.10
CA THR A 168 0.49 -12.69 -34.17
C THR A 168 1.97 -12.49 -33.82
N MET A 169 2.41 -11.25 -33.55
CA MET A 169 3.80 -10.99 -33.17
C MET A 169 4.15 -11.68 -31.85
N SER A 170 5.38 -12.19 -31.72
CA SER A 170 5.87 -12.75 -30.46
C SER A 170 6.11 -11.66 -29.41
N ASP A 171 6.28 -12.03 -28.14
CA ASP A 171 6.62 -11.08 -27.07
C ASP A 171 7.99 -10.41 -27.33
N VAL A 172 8.95 -11.16 -27.87
CA VAL A 172 10.26 -10.66 -28.27
C VAL A 172 10.15 -9.63 -29.41
N ASP A 173 9.27 -9.86 -30.39
CA ASP A 173 9.02 -8.92 -31.49
C ASP A 173 8.25 -7.68 -31.01
N PHE A 174 7.31 -7.87 -30.07
CA PHE A 174 6.59 -6.79 -29.42
C PHE A 174 7.57 -5.86 -28.67
N VAL A 175 8.42 -6.41 -27.79
CA VAL A 175 9.47 -5.67 -27.08
C VAL A 175 10.38 -4.93 -28.06
N ARG A 176 10.80 -5.57 -29.16
CA ARG A 176 11.64 -4.93 -30.19
C ARG A 176 10.93 -3.73 -30.85
N MET A 177 9.63 -3.81 -31.08
CA MET A 177 8.83 -2.70 -31.60
C MET A 177 8.77 -1.53 -30.61
N VAL A 178 8.65 -1.80 -29.30
CA VAL A 178 8.69 -0.79 -28.24
C VAL A 178 10.05 -0.07 -28.22
N TYR A 179 11.16 -0.81 -28.28
CA TYR A 179 12.50 -0.22 -28.38
C TYR A 179 12.64 0.69 -29.60
N LYS A 180 12.13 0.28 -30.76
CA LYS A 180 12.18 1.06 -32.01
C LYS A 180 11.33 2.34 -31.92
N ASN A 181 10.02 2.20 -31.73
CA ASN A 181 9.07 3.31 -31.89
C ASN A 181 9.15 4.30 -30.72
N VAL A 182 9.26 3.77 -29.48
CA VAL A 182 9.24 4.59 -28.27
C VAL A 182 10.63 5.15 -28.00
N LEU A 183 11.61 4.27 -27.83
CA LEU A 183 12.95 4.58 -27.35
C LEU A 183 13.93 5.00 -28.46
N GLY A 184 13.54 4.91 -29.74
CA GLY A 184 14.40 5.22 -30.89
C GLY A 184 15.53 4.21 -31.13
N ARG A 185 15.62 3.14 -30.33
CA ARG A 185 16.69 2.15 -30.36
C ARG A 185 16.51 1.20 -31.54
N SER A 186 17.20 1.53 -32.63
CA SER A 186 17.13 0.84 -33.92
C SER A 186 18.47 0.88 -34.65
N GLY A 187 18.63 0.08 -35.71
CA GLY A 187 19.90 -0.06 -36.43
C GLY A 187 21.03 -0.47 -35.48
N SER A 188 22.13 0.30 -35.46
CA SER A 188 23.28 0.08 -34.58
C SER A 188 22.99 0.27 -33.08
N THR A 189 21.81 0.78 -32.70
CA THR A 189 21.40 0.97 -31.30
C THR A 189 20.29 0.01 -30.84
N ALA A 190 19.91 -0.95 -31.69
CA ALA A 190 18.89 -1.95 -31.38
C ALA A 190 19.22 -2.74 -30.08
N PRO A 191 18.20 -3.23 -29.35
CA PRO A 191 18.42 -4.07 -28.18
C PRO A 191 19.01 -5.43 -28.54
N ASP A 192 19.85 -5.97 -27.66
CA ASP A 192 20.39 -7.33 -27.81
C ASP A 192 19.37 -8.41 -27.38
N ALA A 193 19.71 -9.68 -27.61
CA ALA A 193 18.83 -10.80 -27.27
C ALA A 193 18.59 -10.94 -25.75
N THR A 194 19.52 -10.51 -24.91
CA THR A 194 19.38 -10.54 -23.44
C THR A 194 18.38 -9.48 -22.98
N GLU A 195 18.52 -8.25 -23.50
CA GLU A 195 17.57 -7.16 -23.25
C GLU A 195 16.15 -7.53 -23.71
N LEU A 196 16.02 -8.11 -24.92
CA LEU A 196 14.73 -8.53 -25.44
C LEU A 196 14.09 -9.66 -24.63
N ASN A 197 14.87 -10.69 -24.27
CA ASN A 197 14.38 -11.84 -23.52
C ASN A 197 14.01 -11.49 -22.07
N TYR A 198 14.73 -10.55 -21.44
CA TYR A 198 14.36 -10.05 -20.11
C TYR A 198 12.92 -9.55 -20.11
N TRP A 199 12.59 -8.55 -20.95
CA TRP A 199 11.23 -7.99 -20.99
C TRP A 199 10.18 -8.99 -21.49
N ALA A 200 10.52 -9.90 -22.40
CA ALA A 200 9.60 -10.95 -22.84
C ALA A 200 9.24 -11.94 -21.71
N ASN A 201 10.20 -12.28 -20.85
CA ASN A 201 9.96 -13.14 -19.68
C ASN A 201 9.07 -12.46 -18.62
N GLU A 202 9.13 -11.13 -18.50
CA GLU A 202 8.21 -10.37 -17.63
C GLU A 202 6.75 -10.42 -18.14
N ILE A 203 6.54 -10.62 -19.46
CA ILE A 203 5.20 -10.90 -20.01
C ILE A 203 4.78 -12.34 -19.72
N GLN A 204 5.66 -13.31 -20.00
CA GLN A 204 5.38 -14.74 -19.86
C GLN A 204 5.13 -15.17 -18.41
N SER A 205 5.79 -14.54 -17.44
CA SER A 205 5.57 -14.73 -16.01
C SER A 205 4.26 -14.11 -15.50
N GLY A 206 3.52 -13.38 -16.35
CA GLY A 206 2.29 -12.67 -15.98
C GLY A 206 2.50 -11.38 -15.18
N ARG A 207 3.76 -10.92 -15.00
CA ARG A 207 4.07 -9.69 -14.27
C ARG A 207 3.59 -8.43 -15.00
N PHE A 208 3.66 -8.44 -16.33
CA PHE A 208 3.12 -7.37 -17.18
C PHE A 208 2.27 -7.93 -18.33
N SER A 209 1.13 -7.31 -18.64
CA SER A 209 0.54 -7.42 -19.97
C SER A 209 1.40 -6.66 -21.00
N ARG A 210 1.28 -6.99 -22.29
CA ARG A 210 1.91 -6.22 -23.39
C ARG A 210 1.63 -4.72 -23.27
N ALA A 211 0.40 -4.33 -22.92
CA ALA A 211 0.05 -2.91 -22.74
C ALA A 211 0.79 -2.26 -21.56
N THR A 212 0.85 -2.93 -20.41
CA THR A 212 1.51 -2.40 -19.20
C THR A 212 3.03 -2.40 -19.27
N LEU A 213 3.63 -3.31 -20.06
CA LEU A 213 5.09 -3.42 -20.25
C LEU A 213 5.71 -2.12 -20.78
N ILE A 214 5.02 -1.44 -21.69
CA ILE A 214 5.50 -0.16 -22.27
C ILE A 214 5.77 0.87 -21.18
N ASN A 215 4.90 0.94 -20.15
CA ASN A 215 5.09 1.87 -19.04
C ASN A 215 6.33 1.51 -18.19
N ALA A 216 6.56 0.22 -17.92
CA ALA A 216 7.76 -0.24 -17.22
C ALA A 216 9.05 0.09 -18.01
N MET A 217 9.02 -0.09 -19.34
CA MET A 217 10.12 0.27 -20.23
C MET A 217 10.35 1.78 -20.31
N LEU A 218 9.29 2.61 -20.30
CA LEU A 218 9.39 4.07 -20.23
C LEU A 218 10.02 4.56 -18.92
N VAL A 219 9.58 4.01 -17.78
CA VAL A 219 10.17 4.33 -16.46
C VAL A 219 11.64 3.96 -16.42
N SER A 220 12.02 2.78 -16.94
CA SER A 220 13.42 2.36 -17.06
C SER A 220 14.21 3.30 -18.00
N ALA A 221 13.68 3.62 -19.18
CA ALA A 221 14.33 4.52 -20.14
C ALA A 221 14.62 5.93 -19.58
N ARG A 222 13.82 6.38 -18.60
CA ARG A 222 13.98 7.68 -17.92
C ARG A 222 15.04 7.67 -16.82
N SER A 223 15.46 6.52 -16.29
CA SER A 223 16.54 6.47 -15.30
C SER A 223 17.94 6.65 -15.90
N PHE A 224 18.08 6.53 -17.23
CA PHE A 224 19.36 6.65 -17.94
C PHE A 224 19.81 8.09 -18.24
N ALA A 225 19.17 9.11 -17.64
CA ALA A 225 19.48 10.53 -17.89
C ALA A 225 20.97 10.90 -17.70
N ASN A 226 21.67 10.20 -16.81
CA ASN A 226 23.10 10.38 -16.49
C ASN A 226 24.00 9.28 -17.08
N ASP A 227 23.46 8.36 -17.90
CA ASP A 227 24.21 7.25 -18.47
C ASP A 227 24.93 7.66 -19.77
N VAL A 228 26.24 7.41 -19.82
CA VAL A 228 27.14 7.83 -20.93
C VAL A 228 26.75 7.21 -22.28
N ARG A 229 26.05 6.07 -22.30
CA ARG A 229 25.61 5.36 -23.51
C ARG A 229 24.14 5.63 -23.87
N TYR A 230 23.28 5.90 -22.88
CA TYR A 230 21.83 5.93 -23.07
C TYR A 230 21.12 7.26 -22.72
N ALA A 231 21.82 8.29 -22.21
CA ALA A 231 21.20 9.60 -21.91
C ALA A 231 20.46 10.23 -23.10
N TRP A 232 20.90 9.96 -24.34
CA TRP A 232 20.21 10.42 -25.56
C TRP A 232 18.79 9.84 -25.72
N VAL A 233 18.53 8.64 -25.18
CA VAL A 233 17.17 8.03 -25.17
C VAL A 233 16.26 8.84 -24.26
N THR A 234 16.74 9.23 -23.08
CA THR A 234 16.00 10.09 -22.16
C THR A 234 15.75 11.48 -22.77
N ALA A 235 16.75 12.06 -23.44
CA ALA A 235 16.60 13.34 -24.14
C ALA A 235 15.56 13.26 -25.26
N LEU A 236 15.60 12.21 -26.10
CA LEU A 236 14.62 11.97 -27.15
C LEU A 236 13.19 11.84 -26.59
N LEU A 237 12.99 11.10 -25.50
CA LEU A 237 11.67 10.98 -24.86
C LEU A 237 11.18 12.32 -24.29
N ASN A 238 12.06 13.11 -23.67
CA ASN A 238 11.73 14.44 -23.18
C ASN A 238 11.35 15.40 -24.30
N HIS A 239 12.04 15.32 -25.45
CA HIS A 239 11.72 16.11 -26.64
C HIS A 239 10.40 15.69 -27.29
N LYS A 240 10.12 14.38 -27.41
CA LYS A 240 8.83 13.88 -27.91
C LYS A 240 7.67 14.35 -27.01
N LEU A 241 7.85 14.26 -25.70
CA LEU A 241 6.88 14.73 -24.71
C LEU A 241 6.67 16.26 -24.76
N SER A 242 7.75 17.05 -24.85
CA SER A 242 7.64 18.52 -24.79
C SER A 242 6.93 19.08 -26.03
N VAL A 243 7.26 18.61 -27.24
CA VAL A 243 6.56 19.00 -28.48
C VAL A 243 5.09 18.59 -28.43
N ALA A 244 4.80 17.36 -27.98
CA ALA A 244 3.44 16.85 -27.86
C ALA A 244 2.59 17.65 -26.86
N ARG A 245 3.11 17.90 -25.65
CA ARG A 245 2.47 18.75 -24.62
C ARG A 245 2.24 20.16 -25.15
N ARG A 246 3.23 20.72 -25.84
CA ARG A 246 3.17 22.08 -26.38
C ARG A 246 2.03 22.23 -27.39
N LEU A 247 1.95 21.32 -28.36
CA LEU A 247 0.94 21.39 -29.42
C LEU A 247 -0.46 21.00 -28.93
N ALA A 248 -0.60 19.87 -28.24
CA ALA A 248 -1.91 19.35 -27.84
C ALA A 248 -2.52 20.07 -26.61
N VAL A 249 -1.71 20.59 -25.67
CA VAL A 249 -2.22 21.10 -24.39
C VAL A 249 -2.00 22.61 -24.22
N GLU A 250 -0.78 23.11 -24.43
CA GLU A 250 -0.49 24.54 -24.24
C GLU A 250 -1.10 25.41 -25.35
N GLN A 251 -1.28 24.84 -26.54
CA GLN A 251 -1.80 25.49 -27.75
C GLN A 251 -3.17 24.96 -28.17
N GLY A 252 -3.59 23.78 -27.70
CA GLY A 252 -4.90 23.19 -27.98
C GLY A 252 -5.11 22.69 -29.41
N ILE A 253 -4.04 22.35 -30.15
CA ILE A 253 -4.12 22.05 -31.59
C ILE A 253 -4.80 20.70 -31.87
N SER A 254 -5.80 20.69 -32.76
CA SER A 254 -6.31 19.50 -33.46
C SER A 254 -6.57 19.81 -34.93
N TYR A 255 -6.20 18.91 -35.83
CA TYR A 255 -6.44 19.04 -37.28
C TYR A 255 -7.89 18.67 -37.64
N LEU A 256 -8.35 19.09 -38.82
CA LEU A 256 -9.77 19.05 -39.18
C LEU A 256 -10.33 17.65 -39.40
N THR A 257 -9.49 16.67 -39.78
CA THR A 257 -9.90 15.27 -40.00
C THR A 257 -9.08 14.28 -39.17
N ALA A 258 -9.63 13.09 -38.94
CA ALA A 258 -8.93 12.01 -38.24
C ALA A 258 -7.62 11.60 -38.94
N ASP A 259 -7.66 11.47 -40.27
CA ASP A 259 -6.50 11.08 -41.09
C ASP A 259 -5.38 12.12 -41.04
N GLU A 260 -5.71 13.42 -41.05
CA GLU A 260 -4.71 14.48 -40.86
C GLU A 260 -4.08 14.45 -39.47
N ASN A 261 -4.87 14.20 -38.41
CA ASN A 261 -4.33 14.06 -37.05
C ASN A 261 -3.36 12.88 -36.93
N ILE A 262 -3.61 11.78 -37.64
CA ILE A 262 -2.70 10.64 -37.72
C ILE A 262 -1.45 11.00 -38.53
N GLN A 263 -1.61 11.41 -39.80
CA GLN A 263 -0.48 11.65 -40.71
C GLN A 263 0.45 12.76 -40.22
N ARG A 264 -0.10 13.92 -39.80
CA ARG A 264 0.71 15.02 -39.26
C ARG A 264 1.28 14.65 -37.90
N GLY A 265 0.53 13.96 -37.05
CA GLY A 265 1.01 13.51 -35.75
C GLY A 265 2.24 12.58 -35.85
N MET A 266 2.24 11.66 -36.81
CA MET A 266 3.38 10.77 -37.10
C MET A 266 4.56 11.54 -37.73
N ALA A 267 4.29 12.44 -38.68
CA ALA A 267 5.32 13.26 -39.31
C ALA A 267 6.05 14.18 -38.30
N ILE A 268 5.31 14.74 -37.33
CA ILE A 268 5.89 15.55 -36.25
C ILE A 268 6.79 14.71 -35.36
N VAL A 269 6.37 13.51 -34.92
CA VAL A 269 7.22 12.61 -34.10
C VAL A 269 8.47 12.17 -34.85
N ALA A 270 8.36 11.88 -36.15
CA ALA A 270 9.50 11.48 -36.98
C ALA A 270 10.54 12.60 -37.16
N ALA A 271 10.15 13.86 -37.00
CA ALA A 271 11.05 15.02 -37.07
C ALA A 271 11.72 15.39 -35.73
N ILE A 272 11.47 14.64 -34.64
CA ILE A 272 12.05 14.88 -33.32
C ILE A 272 13.33 14.05 -33.13
N SER A 273 14.40 14.71 -32.67
CA SER A 273 15.68 14.07 -32.37
C SER A 273 16.08 14.26 -30.90
N ALA A 274 17.10 13.54 -30.44
CA ALA A 274 17.66 13.70 -29.10
C ALA A 274 18.34 15.06 -28.84
N THR A 275 18.66 15.81 -29.90
CA THR A 275 19.41 17.08 -29.83
C THR A 275 18.63 18.30 -30.32
N ASP A 276 17.58 18.11 -31.11
CA ASP A 276 16.78 19.19 -31.69
C ASP A 276 15.30 18.81 -31.90
N VAL A 277 14.44 19.82 -31.76
CA VAL A 277 12.97 19.80 -31.97
C VAL A 277 12.51 20.82 -33.03
N SER A 278 13.41 21.65 -33.58
CA SER A 278 13.06 22.74 -34.50
C SER A 278 12.32 22.24 -35.76
N ALA A 279 12.78 21.13 -36.33
CA ALA A 279 12.15 20.48 -37.48
C ALA A 279 10.71 20.03 -37.18
N ALA A 280 10.43 19.56 -35.96
CA ALA A 280 9.10 19.13 -35.54
C ALA A 280 8.12 20.31 -35.46
N TYR A 281 8.57 21.47 -34.95
CA TYR A 281 7.76 22.69 -34.94
C TYR A 281 7.54 23.27 -36.35
N ALA A 282 8.52 23.13 -37.25
CA ALA A 282 8.37 23.49 -38.67
C ALA A 282 7.33 22.60 -39.38
N VAL A 283 7.36 21.28 -39.18
CA VAL A 283 6.36 20.32 -39.70
C VAL A 283 4.97 20.61 -39.13
N ALA A 284 4.87 21.01 -37.87
CA ALA A 284 3.62 21.42 -37.23
C ALA A 284 3.09 22.78 -37.73
N ALA A 285 3.84 23.52 -38.56
CA ALA A 285 3.55 24.88 -38.99
C ALA A 285 3.25 25.84 -37.81
N MET A 286 3.95 25.65 -36.69
CA MET A 286 3.61 26.24 -35.39
C MET A 286 3.79 27.77 -35.41
N PRO A 287 2.70 28.57 -35.25
CA PRO A 287 2.77 29.99 -35.63
C PRO A 287 2.85 30.98 -34.48
N ASP A 288 2.71 30.52 -33.24
CA ASP A 288 2.56 31.39 -32.07
C ASP A 288 3.36 30.79 -30.90
N THR A 289 4.53 31.38 -30.61
CA THR A 289 5.36 30.96 -29.48
C THR A 289 4.90 31.54 -28.14
N GLN A 290 3.92 32.46 -28.12
CA GLN A 290 3.47 33.16 -26.92
C GLN A 290 2.19 32.59 -26.32
N LEU A 291 1.31 31.99 -27.12
CA LEU A 291 0.14 31.27 -26.59
C LEU A 291 0.60 30.12 -25.67
N ASN A 292 0.30 30.25 -24.38
CA ASN A 292 0.39 29.17 -23.41
C ASN A 292 -0.85 29.23 -22.52
N LEU A 293 -1.84 28.41 -22.86
CA LEU A 293 -3.11 28.30 -22.12
C LEU A 293 -2.91 27.85 -20.65
N PHE A 294 -1.74 27.31 -20.30
CA PHE A 294 -1.44 26.68 -19.00
C PHE A 294 -0.85 27.64 -17.95
N SER A 295 -0.43 28.87 -18.31
CA SER A 295 0.15 29.84 -17.36
C SER A 295 -0.89 30.57 -16.49
N VAL A 296 -0.44 31.26 -15.43
CA VAL A 296 -1.27 32.01 -14.46
C VAL A 296 -0.58 33.34 -14.10
N ASP A 297 -1.33 34.43 -14.01
CA ASP A 297 -0.84 35.76 -13.60
C ASP A 297 -0.28 35.74 -12.17
N PRO A 298 0.97 36.22 -11.92
CA PRO A 298 1.57 36.23 -10.59
C PRO A 298 0.97 37.25 -9.60
N THR A 299 0.15 38.21 -10.06
CA THR A 299 -0.35 39.33 -9.26
C THR A 299 -1.68 39.06 -8.53
N GLN A 300 -2.34 37.93 -8.78
CA GLN A 300 -3.68 37.64 -8.24
C GLN A 300 -3.71 36.48 -7.23
N VAL A 301 -4.74 36.47 -6.38
CA VAL A 301 -5.07 35.30 -5.54
C VAL A 301 -5.69 34.23 -6.43
N ALA A 302 -5.00 33.11 -6.62
CA ALA A 302 -5.42 32.03 -7.50
C ALA A 302 -5.59 30.73 -6.72
N VAL A 303 -6.72 30.03 -6.89
CA VAL A 303 -6.82 28.62 -6.50
C VAL A 303 -6.09 27.81 -7.56
N MET A 304 -4.95 27.25 -7.17
CA MET A 304 -4.04 26.51 -8.05
C MET A 304 -4.48 25.06 -8.24
N LEU A 305 -5.06 24.45 -7.20
CA LEU A 305 -5.65 23.12 -7.24
C LEU A 305 -6.88 23.10 -6.32
N ALA A 306 -7.91 22.36 -6.70
CA ALA A 306 -9.06 22.10 -5.86
C ALA A 306 -9.42 20.62 -5.96
N ASN A 307 -9.45 19.91 -4.83
CA ASN A 307 -9.81 18.50 -4.74
C ASN A 307 -11.06 18.36 -3.86
N ALA A 308 -12.13 17.82 -4.43
CA ALA A 308 -13.44 17.71 -3.80
C ALA A 308 -13.79 16.23 -3.56
N GLN A 309 -13.72 15.79 -2.31
CA GLN A 309 -13.88 14.39 -1.95
C GLN A 309 -14.38 14.22 -0.51
N ASP A 310 -15.23 13.22 -0.33
CA ASP A 310 -15.68 12.72 0.98
C ASP A 310 -16.24 13.80 1.92
N GLY A 311 -17.19 14.59 1.40
CA GLY A 311 -17.81 15.68 2.14
C GLY A 311 -16.86 16.83 2.48
N ALA A 312 -15.72 16.92 1.80
CA ALA A 312 -14.76 18.01 1.95
C ALA A 312 -14.20 18.51 0.61
N VAL A 313 -13.67 19.72 0.62
CA VAL A 313 -12.89 20.33 -0.46
C VAL A 313 -11.58 20.84 0.10
N SER A 314 -10.46 20.39 -0.45
CA SER A 314 -9.13 20.95 -0.21
C SER A 314 -8.77 21.90 -1.35
N LEU A 315 -8.59 23.19 -1.05
CA LEU A 315 -8.12 24.20 -1.98
C LEU A 315 -6.64 24.47 -1.71
N ARG A 316 -5.78 24.32 -2.72
CA ARG A 316 -4.42 24.86 -2.72
C ARG A 316 -4.43 26.18 -3.46
N PHE A 317 -3.88 27.23 -2.87
CA PHE A 317 -3.91 28.58 -3.41
C PHE A 317 -2.52 29.21 -3.48
N LYS A 318 -2.37 30.17 -4.39
CA LYS A 318 -1.23 31.09 -4.45
C LYS A 318 -1.72 32.48 -4.03
N LEU A 319 -0.97 33.11 -3.14
CA LEU A 319 -1.16 34.51 -2.74
C LEU A 319 -0.18 35.40 -3.50
N PRO A 320 -0.53 36.66 -3.80
CA PRO A 320 0.42 37.68 -4.22
C PRO A 320 1.49 37.92 -3.15
N GLU A 321 2.70 38.29 -3.56
CA GLU A 321 3.83 38.58 -2.65
C GLU A 321 3.56 39.80 -1.73
N SER A 322 2.57 40.62 -2.05
CA SER A 322 2.11 41.75 -1.23
C SER A 322 1.25 41.36 -0.02
N VAL A 323 0.84 40.09 0.11
CA VAL A 323 0.00 39.64 1.24
C VAL A 323 0.87 39.39 2.48
N SER A 324 0.57 40.12 3.56
CA SER A 324 1.27 39.95 4.85
C SER A 324 1.02 38.58 5.47
N ALA A 325 2.06 37.99 6.06
CA ALA A 325 2.01 36.71 6.78
C ALA A 325 1.00 36.70 7.96
N ASN A 326 0.67 37.87 8.52
CA ASN A 326 -0.31 38.01 9.60
C ASN A 326 -1.78 38.05 9.10
N SER A 327 -2.00 37.92 7.79
CA SER A 327 -3.35 37.93 7.21
C SER A 327 -4.05 36.58 7.44
N THR A 328 -5.38 36.59 7.45
CA THR A 328 -6.19 35.36 7.47
C THR A 328 -6.68 35.05 6.06
N VAL A 329 -6.56 33.80 5.65
CA VAL A 329 -7.11 33.29 4.38
C VAL A 329 -8.36 32.49 4.69
N ILE A 330 -9.46 32.84 4.03
CA ILE A 330 -10.77 32.22 4.23
C ILE A 330 -11.15 31.50 2.94
N ALA A 331 -11.56 30.24 3.05
CA ALA A 331 -12.19 29.51 1.96
C ALA A 331 -13.68 29.44 2.20
N ASN A 332 -14.47 29.79 1.20
CA ASN A 332 -15.93 29.73 1.23
C ASN A 332 -16.41 28.82 0.11
N CYS A 333 -17.16 27.77 0.46
CA CYS A 333 -17.84 26.89 -0.48
C CYS A 333 -19.36 27.06 -0.32
N SER A 334 -20.07 27.38 -1.41
CA SER A 334 -21.53 27.57 -1.40
C SER A 334 -22.21 26.75 -2.48
N ASP A 335 -23.28 26.05 -2.13
CA ASP A 335 -24.20 25.40 -3.09
C ASP A 335 -25.37 26.31 -3.51
N GLY A 336 -25.37 27.57 -3.03
CA GLY A 336 -26.44 28.54 -3.22
C GLY A 336 -27.50 28.51 -2.11
N SER A 337 -27.58 27.45 -1.32
CA SER A 337 -28.48 27.32 -0.15
C SER A 337 -27.74 27.40 1.19
N LYS A 338 -26.52 26.85 1.24
CA LYS A 338 -25.66 26.78 2.42
C LYS A 338 -24.25 27.19 2.04
N MET A 339 -23.66 28.07 2.84
CA MET A 339 -22.23 28.37 2.82
C MET A 339 -21.52 27.58 3.92
N VAL A 340 -20.40 26.97 3.58
CA VAL A 340 -19.49 26.33 4.53
C VAL A 340 -18.12 26.97 4.36
N SER A 341 -17.52 27.35 5.47
CA SER A 341 -16.30 28.18 5.48
C SER A 341 -15.24 27.60 6.41
N SER A 342 -14.00 27.75 6.02
CA SER A 342 -12.82 27.49 6.85
C SER A 342 -11.88 28.69 6.80
N SER A 343 -10.93 28.77 7.73
CA SER A 343 -9.89 29.80 7.75
C SER A 343 -8.51 29.23 8.12
N VAL A 344 -7.46 29.76 7.51
CA VAL A 344 -6.04 29.44 7.78
C VAL A 344 -5.20 30.71 7.86
N SER A 345 -3.99 30.61 8.41
CA SER A 345 -2.98 31.68 8.32
C SER A 345 -2.52 31.88 6.87
N ALA A 346 -2.20 33.11 6.46
CA ALA A 346 -1.58 33.41 5.17
C ALA A 346 -0.17 32.80 4.99
N THR A 347 0.43 32.24 6.04
CA THR A 347 1.63 31.39 5.93
C THR A 347 1.34 30.00 5.38
N GLN A 348 0.07 29.58 5.32
CA GLN A 348 -0.34 28.32 4.68
C GLN A 348 -0.77 28.58 3.22
N ASN A 349 -0.58 27.58 2.35
CA ASN A 349 -0.97 27.62 0.94
C ASN A 349 -2.10 26.64 0.59
N THR A 350 -2.69 25.99 1.61
CA THR A 350 -3.72 24.96 1.48
C THR A 350 -4.74 25.12 2.60
N ILE A 351 -6.02 24.92 2.29
CA ILE A 351 -7.14 25.04 3.22
C ILE A 351 -8.19 23.96 2.90
N GLN A 352 -8.78 23.35 3.93
CA GLN A 352 -9.82 22.33 3.78
C GLN A 352 -11.15 22.83 4.35
N VAL A 353 -12.21 22.75 3.54
CA VAL A 353 -13.60 23.00 3.93
C VAL A 353 -14.30 21.65 4.05
N ALA A 354 -14.78 21.29 5.24
CA ALA A 354 -15.40 19.99 5.52
C ALA A 354 -16.87 20.16 5.97
N GLY A 355 -17.67 19.10 5.87
CA GLY A 355 -19.12 19.15 6.16
C GLY A 355 -19.97 19.57 4.95
N LEU A 356 -19.44 19.36 3.75
CA LEU A 356 -20.13 19.48 2.46
C LEU A 356 -20.93 18.20 2.16
N GLN A 357 -21.98 18.30 1.37
CA GLN A 357 -22.75 17.12 0.96
C GLN A 357 -22.16 16.48 -0.30
N ASN A 358 -21.87 15.17 -0.25
CA ASN A 358 -21.45 14.41 -1.43
C ASN A 358 -22.57 14.40 -2.49
N GLY A 359 -22.19 14.58 -3.76
CA GLY A 359 -23.09 14.69 -4.91
C GLY A 359 -23.66 16.10 -5.14
N SER A 360 -23.51 17.03 -4.20
CA SER A 360 -23.97 18.43 -4.34
C SER A 360 -22.90 19.33 -4.98
N ARG A 361 -23.32 20.27 -5.84
CA ARG A 361 -22.39 21.19 -6.52
C ARG A 361 -22.11 22.41 -5.67
N TYR A 362 -20.84 22.63 -5.34
CA TYR A 362 -20.36 23.80 -4.59
C TYR A 362 -19.52 24.72 -5.49
N PHE A 363 -19.67 26.02 -5.30
CA PHE A 363 -18.75 27.05 -5.80
C PHE A 363 -17.81 27.45 -4.67
N CYS A 364 -16.53 27.12 -4.80
CA CYS A 364 -15.51 27.31 -3.78
C CYS A 364 -14.50 28.38 -4.20
N GLY A 365 -14.32 29.42 -3.38
CA GLY A 365 -13.35 30.50 -3.60
C GLY A 365 -12.52 30.79 -2.36
N VAL A 366 -11.38 31.44 -2.55
CA VAL A 366 -10.45 31.84 -1.48
C VAL A 366 -10.37 33.36 -1.41
N SER A 367 -10.46 33.92 -0.22
CA SER A 367 -10.34 35.36 0.03
C SER A 367 -9.33 35.67 1.13
N VAL A 368 -8.62 36.80 1.02
CA VAL A 368 -7.67 37.30 2.01
C VAL A 368 -8.31 38.40 2.84
N GLN A 369 -8.29 38.23 4.17
CA GLN A 369 -8.74 39.21 5.15
C GLN A 369 -7.57 39.70 6.00
N THR A 370 -7.50 41.02 6.16
CA THR A 370 -6.48 41.75 6.93
C THR A 370 -7.15 42.52 8.07
N SER A 371 -6.36 43.14 8.94
CA SER A 371 -6.86 44.10 9.95
C SER A 371 -7.53 45.34 9.35
N ALA A 372 -7.29 45.64 8.07
CA ALA A 372 -7.95 46.71 7.32
C ALA A 372 -9.19 46.24 6.53
N GLY A 373 -9.54 44.95 6.59
CA GLY A 373 -10.67 44.35 5.87
C GLY A 373 -10.28 43.35 4.77
N LEU A 374 -11.25 43.02 3.91
CA LEU A 374 -11.10 42.10 2.78
C LEU A 374 -10.24 42.76 1.68
N GLN A 375 -9.14 42.12 1.27
CA GLN A 375 -8.23 42.69 0.26
C GLN A 375 -8.38 42.09 -1.14
N ALA A 376 -8.56 40.77 -1.25
CA ALA A 376 -8.54 40.08 -2.53
C ALA A 376 -9.34 38.77 -2.46
N THR A 377 -9.89 38.35 -3.60
CA THR A 377 -10.70 37.14 -3.75
C THR A 377 -10.32 36.43 -5.05
N SER A 378 -10.23 35.11 -5.04
CA SER A 378 -10.08 34.31 -6.27
C SER A 378 -11.41 34.22 -7.03
N SER A 379 -11.34 33.90 -8.32
CA SER A 379 -12.48 33.28 -9.00
C SER A 379 -12.94 32.02 -8.24
N ALA A 380 -14.25 31.78 -8.19
CA ALA A 380 -14.81 30.59 -7.59
C ALA A 380 -14.72 29.39 -8.54
N ILE A 381 -14.26 28.24 -8.05
CA ILE A 381 -14.21 26.99 -8.80
C ILE A 381 -15.46 26.16 -8.47
N ALA A 382 -16.18 25.72 -9.50
CA ALA A 382 -17.31 24.82 -9.35
C ALA A 382 -16.83 23.36 -9.21
N LEU A 383 -17.25 22.70 -8.14
CA LEU A 383 -16.81 21.36 -7.74
C LEU A 383 -18.03 20.54 -7.28
N VAL A 384 -17.92 19.22 -7.31
CA VAL A 384 -18.89 18.31 -6.69
C VAL A 384 -18.07 17.36 -5.81
N PRO A 385 -18.13 17.45 -4.47
CA PRO A 385 -17.53 16.46 -3.60
C PRO A 385 -18.18 15.12 -3.92
N GLN A 386 -17.38 14.14 -4.32
CA GLN A 386 -17.87 12.77 -4.48
C GLN A 386 -17.50 11.95 -3.26
N ARG A 387 -18.35 10.98 -2.90
CA ARG A 387 -17.92 9.90 -2.01
C ARG A 387 -16.75 9.21 -2.71
N VAL A 388 -15.60 9.12 -2.06
CA VAL A 388 -14.48 8.40 -2.66
C VAL A 388 -14.77 6.92 -2.50
N GLU A 389 -14.89 6.23 -3.64
CA GLU A 389 -14.89 4.77 -3.64
C GLU A 389 -13.48 4.28 -3.29
N ALA A 390 -13.40 3.16 -2.57
CA ALA A 390 -12.11 2.63 -2.16
C ALA A 390 -11.32 2.20 -3.41
N GLY A 391 -10.20 2.86 -3.67
CA GLY A 391 -9.26 2.42 -4.70
C GLY A 391 -8.76 1.01 -4.38
N GLN A 392 -8.60 0.16 -5.41
CA GLN A 392 -7.97 -1.15 -5.24
C GLN A 392 -6.47 -1.00 -4.95
N PHE A 393 -6.15 -0.70 -3.70
CA PHE A 393 -4.84 -0.90 -3.13
C PHE A 393 -4.61 -2.41 -2.94
N ASN A 394 -3.83 -3.02 -3.83
CA ASN A 394 -3.36 -4.39 -3.67
C ASN A 394 -2.19 -4.37 -2.67
N GLY A 395 -2.53 -4.30 -1.40
CA GLY A 395 -1.54 -4.15 -0.34
C GLY A 395 -2.16 -4.24 1.03
N ASN A 396 -1.32 -4.11 2.06
CA ASN A 396 -1.72 -4.24 3.45
C ASN A 396 -0.93 -3.29 4.35
N VAL A 397 -1.52 -3.01 5.50
CA VAL A 397 -0.95 -2.19 6.57
C VAL A 397 -0.84 -3.07 7.79
N VAL A 398 0.35 -3.11 8.39
CA VAL A 398 0.57 -3.70 9.71
C VAL A 398 1.07 -2.59 10.61
N LEU A 399 0.27 -2.23 11.61
CA LEU A 399 0.67 -1.29 12.65
C LEU A 399 1.67 -1.96 13.60
N GLY A 400 2.52 -1.17 14.24
CA GLY A 400 3.53 -1.66 15.19
C GLY A 400 4.06 -0.54 16.09
N ALA A 401 4.73 -0.94 17.17
CA ALA A 401 5.31 -0.05 18.20
C ALA A 401 4.42 1.15 18.61
N PRO A 402 3.15 0.95 19.00
CA PRO A 402 2.29 2.03 19.51
C PRO A 402 2.83 2.61 20.81
N THR A 403 2.68 3.90 21.03
CA THR A 403 3.03 4.59 22.28
C THR A 403 1.80 5.30 22.86
N GLN A 404 2.00 6.13 23.88
CA GLN A 404 0.99 7.06 24.36
C GLN A 404 0.61 8.16 23.33
N ASN A 405 1.44 8.45 22.33
CA ASN A 405 1.21 9.58 21.41
C ASN A 405 1.60 9.32 19.94
N SER A 406 1.91 8.08 19.60
CA SER A 406 2.24 7.66 18.23
C SER A 406 1.91 6.19 17.95
N VAL A 407 1.88 5.81 16.67
CA VAL A 407 1.98 4.42 16.20
C VAL A 407 2.70 4.40 14.85
N LYS A 408 3.42 3.32 14.56
CA LYS A 408 4.05 3.11 13.25
C LYS A 408 3.13 2.31 12.35
N ALA A 409 2.97 2.74 11.11
CA ALA A 409 2.26 2.01 10.07
C ALA A 409 3.26 1.48 9.05
N ASN A 410 3.42 0.16 8.99
CA ASN A 410 4.22 -0.51 7.97
C ASN A 410 3.33 -0.87 6.78
N ILE A 411 3.46 -0.12 5.70
CA ILE A 411 2.65 -0.25 4.48
C ILE A 411 3.42 -1.06 3.45
N TYR A 412 2.78 -2.04 2.83
CA TYR A 412 3.38 -2.90 1.81
C TYR A 412 2.40 -3.18 0.67
N SER A 413 2.90 -3.15 -0.56
CA SER A 413 2.25 -3.72 -1.74
C SER A 413 3.26 -4.56 -2.51
N PRO A 414 2.92 -5.77 -3.00
CA PRO A 414 3.84 -6.59 -3.78
C PRO A 414 4.09 -6.05 -5.20
N ASP A 415 3.13 -5.29 -5.76
CA ASP A 415 3.04 -4.96 -7.18
C ASP A 415 2.76 -3.46 -7.45
N GLN A 416 2.28 -2.70 -6.48
CA GLN A 416 1.93 -1.28 -6.67
C GLN A 416 2.96 -0.33 -6.04
N SER A 417 3.57 0.49 -6.90
CA SER A 417 4.32 1.70 -6.49
C SER A 417 3.40 2.92 -6.48
N GLY A 418 3.79 3.97 -5.77
CA GLY A 418 3.07 5.24 -5.73
C GLY A 418 3.45 6.15 -4.57
N THR A 419 2.49 6.96 -4.13
CA THR A 419 2.59 7.83 -2.96
C THR A 419 1.50 7.45 -1.97
N VAL A 420 1.85 7.36 -0.69
CA VAL A 420 0.92 7.10 0.41
C VAL A 420 0.91 8.27 1.39
N SER A 421 -0.24 8.49 2.03
CA SER A 421 -0.38 9.41 3.15
C SER A 421 -1.52 8.93 4.05
N ILE A 422 -1.40 9.04 5.36
CA ILE A 422 -2.38 8.49 6.30
C ILE A 422 -3.25 9.62 6.83
N SER A 423 -4.57 9.53 6.64
CA SER A 423 -5.55 10.44 7.25
C SER A 423 -6.13 9.78 8.50
N TYR A 424 -6.23 10.53 9.61
CA TYR A 424 -6.65 9.98 10.90
C TYR A 424 -7.44 10.99 11.76
N GLY A 425 -8.22 10.47 12.72
CA GLY A 425 -9.07 11.25 13.62
C GLY A 425 -9.71 10.41 14.73
N LEU A 426 -10.40 11.07 15.67
CA LEU A 426 -11.03 10.42 16.84
C LEU A 426 -12.44 9.86 16.55
N GLN A 427 -13.01 10.14 15.38
CA GLN A 427 -14.36 9.74 15.00
C GLN A 427 -14.33 9.05 13.64
N SER A 428 -15.03 7.91 13.52
CA SER A 428 -15.18 7.17 12.26
C SER A 428 -15.73 8.07 11.15
N GLY A 429 -15.11 8.01 9.97
CA GLY A 429 -15.41 8.87 8.82
C GLY A 429 -14.92 10.32 8.93
N VAL A 430 -14.25 10.73 10.02
CA VAL A 430 -13.82 12.12 10.25
C VAL A 430 -12.32 12.19 10.54
N TYR A 431 -11.54 12.61 9.54
CA TYR A 431 -10.07 12.59 9.57
C TYR A 431 -9.48 14.01 9.45
N PRO A 432 -9.47 14.82 10.53
CA PRO A 432 -8.94 16.18 10.49
C PRO A 432 -7.42 16.25 10.38
N GLN A 433 -6.70 15.15 10.66
CA GLN A 433 -5.25 15.06 10.58
C GLN A 433 -4.80 14.21 9.40
N LYS A 434 -3.61 14.52 8.89
CA LYS A 434 -2.99 13.80 7.78
C LYS A 434 -1.46 13.82 7.89
N THR A 435 -0.81 12.68 7.71
CA THR A 435 0.66 12.60 7.65
C THR A 435 1.20 13.32 6.40
N ALA A 436 2.50 13.63 6.42
CA ALA A 436 3.23 13.88 5.19
C ALA A 436 3.07 12.69 4.21
N SER A 437 3.20 12.98 2.91
CA SER A 437 3.18 11.96 1.87
C SER A 437 4.55 11.30 1.73
N ALA A 438 4.59 9.98 1.53
CA ALA A 438 5.80 9.18 1.34
C ALA A 438 5.69 8.28 0.11
N SER A 439 6.83 7.93 -0.51
CA SER A 439 6.87 7.08 -1.70
C SER A 439 6.80 5.60 -1.33
N LEU A 440 5.77 4.90 -1.80
CA LEU A 440 5.67 3.45 -1.75
C LEU A 440 6.30 2.85 -3.01
N ILE A 441 7.11 1.80 -2.85
CA ILE A 441 7.74 1.07 -3.96
C ILE A 441 7.24 -0.37 -3.92
N ALA A 442 6.75 -0.88 -5.04
CA ALA A 442 6.30 -2.26 -5.19
C ALA A 442 7.38 -3.25 -4.71
N GLY A 443 6.97 -4.20 -3.87
CA GLY A 443 7.86 -5.19 -3.29
C GLY A 443 8.73 -4.70 -2.12
N GLN A 444 8.60 -3.44 -1.70
CA GLN A 444 9.34 -2.87 -0.57
C GLN A 444 8.39 -2.37 0.53
N PRO A 445 8.61 -2.71 1.82
CA PRO A 445 7.83 -2.16 2.92
C PRO A 445 8.23 -0.70 3.20
N LEU A 446 7.25 0.09 3.63
CA LEU A 446 7.39 1.50 3.98
C LEU A 446 6.88 1.73 5.40
N GLU A 447 7.77 2.11 6.31
CA GLU A 447 7.40 2.54 7.67
C GLU A 447 7.05 4.03 7.67
N MET A 448 5.83 4.37 8.08
CA MET A 448 5.37 5.75 8.33
C MET A 448 5.00 5.93 9.80
N ASN A 449 5.30 7.10 10.35
CA ASN A 449 4.85 7.46 11.70
C ASN A 449 3.48 8.15 11.64
N ILE A 450 2.60 7.80 12.57
CA ILE A 450 1.41 8.59 12.92
C ILE A 450 1.69 9.11 14.34
N ASP A 451 1.85 10.42 14.50
CA ASP A 451 2.21 11.07 15.76
C ASP A 451 1.22 12.16 16.16
N GLN A 452 1.55 12.91 17.23
CA GLN A 452 0.70 13.94 17.83
C GLN A 452 -0.67 13.40 18.29
N LEU A 453 -0.71 12.11 18.63
CA LEU A 453 -1.91 11.43 19.10
C LEU A 453 -2.17 11.74 20.57
N GLN A 454 -3.45 11.73 20.94
CA GLN A 454 -3.88 11.75 22.34
C GLN A 454 -3.63 10.38 22.99
N ALA A 455 -3.21 10.38 24.25
CA ALA A 455 -3.07 9.17 25.05
C ALA A 455 -4.44 8.57 25.39
N ASP A 456 -4.48 7.25 25.55
CA ASP A 456 -5.69 6.47 25.84
C ASP A 456 -6.89 6.83 24.94
N ALA A 457 -6.64 6.94 23.64
CA ALA A 457 -7.64 7.31 22.64
C ALA A 457 -7.72 6.31 21.48
N ARG A 458 -8.95 6.03 21.03
CA ARG A 458 -9.21 5.28 19.80
C ARG A 458 -9.12 6.23 18.61
N TYR A 459 -8.27 5.89 17.65
CA TYR A 459 -8.12 6.60 16.39
C TYR A 459 -8.65 5.78 15.24
N TYR A 460 -9.43 6.41 14.37
CA TYR A 460 -9.86 5.92 13.08
C TYR A 460 -8.93 6.49 12.01
N TYR A 461 -8.53 5.66 11.04
CA TYR A 461 -7.59 6.06 10.00
C TYR A 461 -7.88 5.39 8.66
N ARG A 462 -7.34 6.00 7.61
CA ARG A 462 -7.27 5.44 6.26
C ARG A 462 -5.93 5.75 5.62
N VAL A 463 -5.34 4.77 4.93
CA VAL A 463 -4.24 5.04 4.00
C VAL A 463 -4.85 5.62 2.73
N ASN A 464 -4.45 6.83 2.36
CA ASN A 464 -4.73 7.40 1.05
C ASN A 464 -3.56 6.98 0.14
N PHE A 465 -3.79 5.98 -0.71
CA PHE A 465 -2.83 5.54 -1.71
C PHE A 465 -3.08 6.27 -3.03
N GLN A 466 -2.01 6.70 -3.69
CA GLN A 466 -2.03 7.25 -5.03
C GLN A 466 -1.01 6.48 -5.85
N SER A 467 -1.45 5.56 -6.70
CA SER A 467 -0.54 4.74 -7.51
C SER A 467 0.27 5.62 -8.47
N SER A 468 1.52 5.25 -8.71
CA SER A 468 2.34 5.83 -9.78
C SER A 468 1.71 5.62 -11.17
N SER A 469 0.85 4.61 -11.32
CA SER A 469 0.04 4.35 -12.53
C SER A 469 -1.28 5.13 -12.58
N GLY A 470 -1.65 5.83 -11.50
CA GLY A 470 -2.99 6.39 -11.28
C GLY A 470 -4.08 5.36 -10.94
N VAL A 471 -3.92 4.09 -11.33
CA VAL A 471 -4.89 2.99 -11.13
C VAL A 471 -4.93 2.54 -9.67
N GLY A 472 -6.11 2.22 -9.13
CA GLY A 472 -6.25 1.76 -7.74
C GLY A 472 -5.97 2.84 -6.68
N SER A 473 -5.81 4.10 -7.11
CA SER A 473 -5.65 5.25 -6.21
C SER A 473 -6.94 5.53 -5.43
N GLY A 474 -6.83 5.79 -4.15
CA GLY A 474 -7.93 6.14 -3.27
C GLY A 474 -7.62 5.90 -1.79
N PRO A 475 -8.54 6.23 -0.89
CA PRO A 475 -8.52 5.75 0.47
C PRO A 475 -8.75 4.24 0.47
N VAL A 476 -7.86 3.51 1.14
CA VAL A 476 -8.12 2.15 1.61
C VAL A 476 -9.25 2.21 2.64
N ALA A 477 -10.04 1.14 2.75
CA ALA A 477 -11.11 1.02 3.75
C ALA A 477 -10.62 1.41 5.16
N GLU A 478 -11.47 2.11 5.92
CA GLU A 478 -11.15 2.57 7.27
C GLU A 478 -10.67 1.41 8.17
N ALA A 479 -9.73 1.72 9.06
CA ALA A 479 -9.41 0.88 10.19
C ALA A 479 -9.27 1.75 11.45
N ASN A 480 -9.13 1.12 12.62
CA ASN A 480 -9.00 1.83 13.88
C ASN A 480 -8.03 1.12 14.82
N PHE A 481 -7.29 1.89 15.61
CA PHE A 481 -6.35 1.41 16.62
C PHE A 481 -6.50 2.22 17.91
N HIS A 482 -5.79 1.80 18.97
CA HIS A 482 -5.73 2.53 20.23
C HIS A 482 -4.31 2.99 20.55
N THR A 483 -4.14 4.19 21.09
CA THR A 483 -2.89 4.57 21.79
C THR A 483 -2.81 3.91 23.15
N ALA A 484 -1.63 3.94 23.78
CA ALA A 484 -1.40 3.27 25.05
C ALA A 484 -2.43 3.67 26.12
N ARG A 485 -3.01 2.65 26.76
CA ARG A 485 -4.05 2.76 27.77
C ARG A 485 -3.51 3.35 29.07
N SER A 486 -4.30 4.19 29.73
CA SER A 486 -4.02 4.70 31.07
C SER A 486 -4.14 3.58 32.12
N ALA A 487 -3.39 3.70 33.21
CA ALA A 487 -3.62 2.86 34.40
C ALA A 487 -5.09 2.94 34.83
N GLY A 488 -5.69 1.79 35.15
CA GLY A 488 -7.13 1.68 35.40
C GLY A 488 -8.04 1.44 34.18
N SER A 489 -7.55 1.54 32.94
CA SER A 489 -8.34 1.25 31.74
C SER A 489 -8.42 -0.26 31.43
N GLU A 490 -9.58 -0.72 30.94
CA GLU A 490 -9.75 -2.09 30.42
C GLU A 490 -9.24 -2.20 28.98
N PHE A 491 -8.60 -3.33 28.66
CA PHE A 491 -8.16 -3.64 27.31
C PHE A 491 -8.07 -5.14 27.04
N ILE A 492 -7.95 -5.50 25.76
CA ILE A 492 -7.81 -6.87 25.27
C ILE A 492 -6.55 -6.96 24.43
N PHE A 493 -5.71 -7.98 24.65
CA PHE A 493 -4.68 -8.37 23.69
C PHE A 493 -4.85 -9.83 23.29
N THR A 494 -4.36 -10.21 22.11
CA THR A 494 -4.41 -11.59 21.61
C THR A 494 -3.01 -12.10 21.28
N ILE A 495 -2.84 -13.42 21.35
CA ILE A 495 -1.56 -14.09 21.22
C ILE A 495 -1.70 -15.33 20.33
N GLN A 496 -0.76 -15.48 19.40
CA GLN A 496 -0.51 -16.71 18.65
C GLN A 496 0.99 -17.08 18.73
N GLY A 497 1.36 -18.24 18.21
CA GLY A 497 2.72 -18.56 17.74
C GLY A 497 2.61 -19.57 16.60
N ASP A 498 3.76 -19.99 16.05
CA ASP A 498 3.87 -21.24 15.30
C ASP A 498 3.01 -21.32 14.02
N SER A 499 2.67 -20.19 13.40
CA SER A 499 1.66 -20.16 12.32
C SER A 499 2.12 -20.67 10.95
N HIS A 500 3.41 -20.94 10.77
CA HIS A 500 3.99 -21.79 9.72
C HIS A 500 3.46 -21.71 8.27
N PRO A 501 3.21 -20.53 7.66
CA PRO A 501 2.59 -20.43 6.32
C PRO A 501 3.39 -21.08 5.18
N GLU A 502 4.68 -21.35 5.39
CA GLU A 502 5.56 -22.09 4.47
C GLU A 502 5.54 -23.61 4.63
N ARG A 503 4.76 -24.19 5.56
CA ARG A 503 4.72 -25.64 5.86
C ARG A 503 3.35 -26.24 5.50
N PRO A 504 3.19 -26.85 4.32
CA PRO A 504 1.88 -27.34 3.85
C PRO A 504 1.21 -28.43 4.71
N ASN A 505 1.95 -29.09 5.61
CA ASN A 505 1.43 -30.14 6.49
C ASN A 505 0.93 -29.61 7.85
N GLU A 506 1.41 -28.44 8.26
CA GLU A 506 1.02 -27.73 9.48
C GLU A 506 0.00 -26.63 9.13
N PHE A 507 0.07 -26.02 7.95
CA PHE A 507 -0.69 -24.83 7.60
C PHE A 507 -2.00 -25.05 6.82
N ASN A 508 -3.08 -24.38 7.24
CA ASN A 508 -4.25 -24.12 6.40
C ASN A 508 -4.57 -22.62 6.30
N ALA A 509 -4.39 -22.04 5.11
CA ALA A 509 -4.62 -20.63 4.82
C ALA A 509 -6.03 -20.12 5.20
N SER A 510 -7.07 -20.89 4.88
CA SER A 510 -8.46 -20.47 5.16
C SER A 510 -8.76 -20.49 6.66
N LEU A 511 -8.21 -21.47 7.38
CA LEU A 511 -8.35 -21.57 8.83
C LEU A 511 -7.61 -20.42 9.52
N TYR A 512 -6.38 -20.13 9.10
CA TYR A 512 -5.55 -19.06 9.66
C TYR A 512 -6.15 -17.67 9.43
N SER A 513 -6.59 -17.36 8.20
CA SER A 513 -7.32 -16.12 7.91
C SER A 513 -8.57 -15.97 8.79
N ARG A 514 -9.27 -17.06 9.08
CA ARG A 514 -10.46 -17.05 9.92
C ARG A 514 -10.12 -16.89 11.41
N SER A 515 -9.04 -17.50 11.90
CA SER A 515 -8.49 -17.27 13.25
C SER A 515 -8.18 -15.78 13.46
N LEU A 516 -7.42 -15.17 12.54
CA LEU A 516 -7.02 -13.76 12.63
C LEU A 516 -8.20 -12.79 12.49
N ALA A 517 -9.17 -13.07 11.62
CA ALA A 517 -10.37 -12.25 11.48
C ALA A 517 -11.19 -12.22 12.78
N THR A 518 -11.30 -13.34 13.50
CA THR A 518 -12.02 -13.44 14.77
C THR A 518 -11.26 -12.75 15.90
N ALA A 519 -9.93 -12.93 15.98
CA ALA A 519 -9.07 -12.19 16.91
C ALA A 519 -9.07 -10.67 16.67
N ALA A 520 -9.26 -10.22 15.42
CA ALA A 520 -9.44 -8.81 15.08
C ALA A 520 -10.83 -8.28 15.47
N ALA A 521 -11.88 -9.11 15.38
CA ALA A 521 -13.26 -8.75 15.74
C ALA A 521 -13.45 -8.52 17.25
N ASP A 522 -12.59 -9.10 18.10
CA ASP A 522 -12.56 -8.92 19.56
C ASP A 522 -12.20 -7.49 20.03
N LEU A 523 -12.02 -6.52 19.11
CA LEU A 523 -11.54 -5.15 19.37
C LEU A 523 -10.20 -5.09 20.13
N THR A 524 -9.37 -6.10 19.88
CA THR A 524 -7.99 -6.25 20.35
C THR A 524 -7.19 -4.94 20.23
N ASP A 525 -6.60 -4.48 21.34
CA ASP A 525 -5.71 -3.31 21.40
C ASP A 525 -4.38 -3.56 20.68
N PHE A 526 -3.80 -4.76 20.82
CA PHE A 526 -2.59 -5.22 20.11
C PHE A 526 -2.48 -6.76 20.06
N HIS A 527 -1.72 -7.27 19.09
CA HIS A 527 -1.53 -8.70 18.84
C HIS A 527 -0.05 -9.09 19.00
N ILE A 528 0.21 -10.25 19.62
CA ILE A 528 1.57 -10.78 19.83
C ILE A 528 1.72 -12.11 19.09
N CYS A 529 2.74 -12.21 18.25
CA CYS A 529 3.17 -13.46 17.62
C CYS A 529 4.41 -13.99 18.37
N LEU A 530 4.32 -15.20 18.93
CA LEU A 530 5.32 -15.76 19.86
C LEU A 530 6.54 -16.39 19.19
N GLY A 531 6.67 -16.33 17.86
CA GLY A 531 7.79 -16.90 17.11
C GLY A 531 7.40 -18.19 16.40
N ASP A 532 8.32 -18.69 15.56
CA ASP A 532 8.08 -19.78 14.60
C ASP A 532 6.96 -19.44 13.59
N ASP A 533 6.80 -18.15 13.29
CA ASP A 533 5.85 -17.59 12.33
C ASP A 533 6.47 -17.35 10.93
N PHE A 534 7.81 -17.44 10.81
CA PHE A 534 8.57 -17.15 9.59
C PHE A 534 9.68 -18.19 9.35
N SER A 535 9.35 -19.44 9.01
CA SER A 535 10.31 -20.56 9.01
C SER A 535 11.38 -20.48 7.90
N VAL A 536 12.49 -19.79 8.20
CA VAL A 536 13.70 -19.68 7.37
C VAL A 536 14.45 -21.01 7.32
N ASP A 537 14.35 -21.83 8.37
CA ASP A 537 15.03 -23.12 8.47
C ASP A 537 14.62 -24.16 7.40
N SER A 538 13.41 -24.00 6.85
CA SER A 538 12.88 -24.79 5.73
C SER A 538 13.61 -24.55 4.39
N LEU A 539 14.49 -23.54 4.30
CA LEU A 539 15.28 -23.24 3.12
C LEU A 539 16.57 -24.07 3.08
N ASN A 540 17.03 -24.44 1.87
CA ASN A 540 18.27 -25.21 1.70
C ASN A 540 19.49 -24.34 2.07
N PRO A 541 20.27 -24.68 3.13
CA PRO A 541 21.41 -23.86 3.57
C PRO A 541 22.53 -23.73 2.54
N GLY A 542 22.64 -24.65 1.58
CA GLY A 542 23.65 -24.63 0.53
C GLY A 542 23.31 -23.76 -0.68
N THR A 543 22.05 -23.30 -0.81
CA THR A 543 21.57 -22.50 -1.95
C THR A 543 20.66 -21.34 -1.54
N VAL A 544 20.59 -21.02 -0.24
CA VAL A 544 19.73 -19.97 0.29
C VAL A 544 20.16 -18.59 -0.21
N THR A 545 19.19 -17.75 -0.55
CA THR A 545 19.41 -16.36 -0.93
C THR A 545 18.64 -15.40 -0.03
N GLN A 546 19.09 -14.15 0.05
CA GLN A 546 18.40 -13.09 0.79
C GLN A 546 16.92 -12.94 0.36
N SER A 547 16.59 -13.12 -0.92
CA SER A 547 15.21 -13.01 -1.42
C SER A 547 14.30 -14.12 -0.90
N GLN A 548 14.82 -15.35 -0.74
CA GLN A 548 14.07 -16.46 -0.13
C GLN A 548 13.84 -16.24 1.38
N VAL A 549 14.81 -15.66 2.09
CA VAL A 549 14.63 -15.27 3.50
C VAL A 549 13.58 -14.17 3.62
N VAL A 550 13.67 -13.12 2.81
CA VAL A 550 12.68 -12.03 2.74
C VAL A 550 11.29 -12.57 2.38
N GLU A 551 11.20 -13.60 1.54
CA GLU A 551 9.92 -14.23 1.20
C GLU A 551 9.18 -14.78 2.42
N ARG A 552 9.86 -15.39 3.40
CA ARG A 552 9.23 -15.89 4.63
C ARG A 552 8.49 -14.79 5.42
N TYR A 553 9.10 -13.61 5.51
CA TYR A 553 8.47 -12.44 6.13
C TYR A 553 7.34 -11.83 5.27
N ARG A 554 7.47 -11.93 3.94
CA ARG A 554 6.51 -11.43 2.95
C ARG A 554 5.21 -12.25 2.90
N ILE A 555 5.28 -13.58 2.97
CA ILE A 555 4.08 -14.45 2.86
C ILE A 555 3.10 -14.29 4.03
N GLN A 556 3.57 -13.85 5.20
CA GLN A 556 2.72 -13.49 6.35
C GLN A 556 1.93 -12.19 6.15
N ARG A 557 2.36 -11.27 5.27
CA ARG A 557 1.79 -9.92 5.15
C ARG A 557 0.28 -9.87 4.85
N PRO A 558 -0.31 -10.74 3.99
CA PRO A 558 -1.76 -10.77 3.80
C PRO A 558 -2.52 -11.21 5.06
N TYR A 559 -1.98 -12.16 5.81
CA TYR A 559 -2.58 -12.69 7.03
C TYR A 559 -2.48 -11.68 8.17
N LEU A 560 -1.26 -11.30 8.56
CA LEU A 560 -1.01 -10.33 9.64
C LEU A 560 -1.55 -8.93 9.30
N GLY A 561 -1.76 -8.59 8.01
CA GLY A 561 -2.49 -7.38 7.60
C GLY A 561 -3.99 -7.39 7.93
N THR A 562 -4.59 -8.55 8.22
CA THR A 562 -6.01 -8.68 8.62
C THR A 562 -6.23 -8.15 10.03
N ILE A 563 -5.39 -8.53 10.98
CA ILE A 563 -5.42 -8.06 12.37
C ILE A 563 -4.59 -6.79 12.57
N GLY A 564 -3.42 -6.72 11.93
CA GLY A 564 -2.42 -5.67 12.04
C GLY A 564 -2.87 -4.29 11.58
N ARG A 565 -3.93 -4.20 10.76
CA ARG A 565 -4.58 -2.94 10.41
C ARG A 565 -5.34 -2.28 11.57
N GLY A 566 -5.55 -2.95 12.69
CA GLY A 566 -6.23 -2.37 13.85
C GLY A 566 -5.58 -2.66 15.19
N ALA A 567 -5.01 -3.85 15.35
CA ALA A 567 -4.21 -4.24 16.52
C ALA A 567 -2.73 -4.28 16.13
N PRO A 568 -1.87 -3.37 16.63
CA PRO A 568 -0.45 -3.37 16.31
C PRO A 568 0.22 -4.71 16.65
N VAL A 569 1.12 -5.16 15.77
CA VAL A 569 1.71 -6.51 15.85
C VAL A 569 3.10 -6.44 16.49
N PHE A 570 3.25 -7.17 17.59
CA PHE A 570 4.51 -7.40 18.29
C PHE A 570 5.02 -8.80 17.97
N LEU A 571 6.31 -8.92 17.67
CA LEU A 571 6.97 -10.17 17.30
C LEU A 571 7.98 -10.58 18.36
N VAL A 572 7.93 -11.85 18.75
CA VAL A 572 8.97 -12.58 19.47
C VAL A 572 9.74 -13.44 18.46
N ASN A 573 11.05 -13.61 18.64
CA ASN A 573 11.82 -14.55 17.82
C ASN A 573 11.56 -15.98 18.30
N GLY A 574 11.36 -16.92 17.38
CA GLY A 574 11.49 -18.35 17.59
C GLY A 574 12.78 -18.90 16.98
N ASN A 575 12.89 -20.22 16.93
CA ASN A 575 14.04 -20.94 16.37
C ASN A 575 13.97 -21.04 14.85
N HIS A 576 12.76 -21.17 14.29
CA HIS A 576 12.56 -21.34 12.86
C HIS A 576 12.81 -20.03 12.08
N GLU A 577 12.76 -18.85 12.73
CA GLU A 577 13.18 -17.55 12.14
C GLU A 577 14.67 -17.50 11.74
N GLN A 578 15.53 -18.33 12.34
CA GLN A 578 17.00 -18.32 12.15
C GLN A 578 17.69 -16.95 12.38
N SER A 579 17.05 -16.05 13.13
CA SER A 579 17.63 -14.80 13.61
C SER A 579 18.49 -15.05 14.88
N ALA A 580 19.49 -15.93 14.76
CA ALA A 580 20.25 -16.47 15.90
C ALA A 580 21.73 -16.05 15.90
N GLY A 581 22.30 -15.91 17.11
CA GLY A 581 23.66 -15.38 17.32
C GLY A 581 24.75 -16.28 16.74
N TYR A 582 24.59 -17.59 16.87
CA TYR A 582 25.53 -18.60 16.37
C TYR A 582 25.76 -18.55 14.84
N LEU A 583 24.85 -17.93 14.09
CA LEU A 583 24.94 -17.77 12.64
C LEU A 583 25.71 -16.51 12.24
N LEU A 584 25.84 -15.51 13.12
CA LEU A 584 26.50 -14.24 12.81
C LEU A 584 28.00 -14.45 12.58
N ASN A 585 28.46 -14.14 11.35
CA ASN A 585 29.84 -14.36 10.89
C ASN A 585 30.62 -13.07 10.61
N GLY A 586 30.04 -11.89 10.91
CA GLY A 586 30.63 -10.60 10.60
C GLY A 586 30.50 -10.15 9.13
N SER A 587 29.58 -10.73 8.36
CA SER A 587 29.23 -10.33 6.99
C SER A 587 27.79 -9.84 6.87
N ALA A 588 27.50 -9.01 5.87
CA ALA A 588 26.14 -8.69 5.42
C ALA A 588 25.48 -9.84 4.64
N ASP A 589 26.30 -10.73 4.08
CA ASP A 589 25.91 -11.96 3.38
C ASP A 589 25.81 -13.10 4.41
N ASN A 590 24.67 -13.13 5.11
CA ASN A 590 24.42 -14.05 6.20
C ASN A 590 22.92 -14.20 6.51
N VAL A 591 22.47 -15.45 6.75
CA VAL A 591 21.05 -15.76 6.99
C VAL A 591 20.46 -15.04 8.21
N ALA A 592 21.19 -14.89 9.33
CA ALA A 592 20.67 -14.21 10.52
C ALA A 592 20.59 -12.70 10.33
N VAL A 593 21.54 -12.11 9.59
CA VAL A 593 21.46 -10.71 9.15
C VAL A 593 20.25 -10.50 8.24
N TRP A 594 20.03 -11.39 7.26
CA TRP A 594 18.88 -11.30 6.36
C TRP A 594 17.55 -11.47 7.08
N ALA A 595 17.43 -12.45 7.98
CA ALA A 595 16.22 -12.69 8.76
C ALA A 595 15.89 -11.51 9.67
N GLN A 596 16.88 -11.03 10.45
CA GLN A 596 16.69 -9.91 11.38
C GLN A 596 16.39 -8.60 10.64
N ASN A 597 16.98 -8.37 9.46
CA ASN A 597 16.66 -7.21 8.62
C ASN A 597 15.28 -7.34 7.96
N ALA A 598 14.88 -8.53 7.51
CA ALA A 598 13.53 -8.76 6.99
C ALA A 598 12.46 -8.55 8.07
N ARG A 599 12.68 -9.07 9.30
CA ARG A 599 11.84 -8.80 10.48
C ARG A 599 11.69 -7.29 10.72
N ASN A 600 12.80 -6.56 10.79
CA ASN A 600 12.81 -5.12 11.06
C ASN A 600 12.21 -4.27 9.94
N ALA A 601 12.31 -4.71 8.68
CA ALA A 601 11.78 -3.98 7.52
C ALA A 601 10.28 -4.24 7.31
N TYR A 602 9.82 -5.48 7.45
CA TYR A 602 8.42 -5.87 7.18
C TYR A 602 7.50 -5.71 8.39
N TYR A 603 8.02 -5.58 9.61
CA TYR A 603 7.20 -5.44 10.81
C TYR A 603 7.81 -4.40 11.76
N SER A 604 7.08 -3.31 12.01
CA SER A 604 7.55 -2.20 12.85
C SER A 604 7.63 -2.59 14.33
N GLN A 605 8.77 -3.14 14.74
CA GLN A 605 9.01 -3.54 16.13
C GLN A 605 9.52 -2.38 17.01
N PRO A 606 9.30 -2.43 18.34
CA PRO A 606 9.85 -1.48 19.29
C PRO A 606 11.37 -1.38 19.27
N ALA A 607 11.89 -0.21 19.57
CA ALA A 607 13.29 0.03 19.88
C ALA A 607 13.36 0.85 21.19
N PRO A 608 14.47 0.82 21.94
CA PRO A 608 14.58 1.61 23.16
C PRO A 608 14.41 3.12 22.88
N ASP A 609 13.45 3.73 23.55
CA ASP A 609 13.13 5.16 23.45
C ASP A 609 12.58 5.68 24.80
N GLY A 610 11.77 6.75 24.80
CA GLY A 610 11.15 7.29 26.02
C GLY A 610 9.94 6.52 26.55
N PHE A 611 9.42 5.56 25.78
CA PHE A 611 8.25 4.73 26.12
C PHE A 611 8.62 3.24 26.22
N TYR A 612 9.47 2.76 25.31
CA TYR A 612 9.97 1.39 25.27
C TYR A 612 11.36 1.28 25.90
N THR A 613 11.59 0.22 26.67
CA THR A 613 12.96 -0.24 27.00
C THR A 613 13.28 -1.52 26.22
N GLY A 614 14.55 -1.91 26.11
CA GLY A 614 14.93 -3.12 25.38
C GLY A 614 16.39 -3.10 24.92
N ASN A 615 16.68 -3.85 23.85
CA ASN A 615 18.03 -4.00 23.35
C ASN A 615 18.58 -2.71 22.68
N ALA A 616 19.52 -2.05 23.37
CA ALA A 616 20.25 -0.88 22.87
C ALA A 616 21.58 -1.23 22.17
N VAL A 617 21.94 -2.52 22.08
CA VAL A 617 23.18 -2.97 21.43
C VAL A 617 22.98 -3.02 19.92
N SER A 618 23.82 -2.29 19.18
CA SER A 618 23.88 -2.34 17.72
C SER A 618 24.70 -3.54 17.25
N ILE A 619 24.17 -4.30 16.29
CA ILE A 619 24.85 -5.44 15.66
C ILE A 619 25.29 -5.03 14.24
N PRO A 620 26.52 -5.35 13.80
CA PRO A 620 26.96 -5.08 12.43
C PRO A 620 25.97 -5.56 11.37
N PHE A 621 25.74 -4.73 10.35
CA PHE A 621 24.79 -4.97 9.24
C PHE A 621 23.30 -5.08 9.60
N ILE A 622 22.94 -5.00 10.89
CA ILE A 622 21.56 -5.00 11.39
C ILE A 622 21.18 -3.63 12.01
N GLY A 623 22.10 -3.00 12.75
CA GLY A 623 21.75 -1.91 13.66
C GLY A 623 21.11 -2.45 14.93
N LEU A 624 20.05 -1.80 15.43
CA LEU A 624 19.30 -2.29 16.59
C LEU A 624 18.46 -3.52 16.20
N PRO A 625 18.62 -4.70 16.85
CA PRO A 625 17.91 -5.92 16.47
C PRO A 625 16.44 -5.95 16.91
N ARG A 626 16.03 -5.14 17.90
CA ARG A 626 14.61 -5.07 18.35
C ARG A 626 14.05 -6.45 18.77
N ASN A 627 14.91 -7.29 19.34
CA ASN A 627 14.64 -8.70 19.64
C ASN A 627 14.05 -8.90 21.05
N TYR A 628 14.52 -8.14 22.04
CA TYR A 628 13.92 -8.04 23.37
C TYR A 628 13.56 -6.59 23.70
N TYR A 629 12.41 -6.39 24.32
CA TYR A 629 11.83 -5.08 24.64
C TYR A 629 10.70 -5.18 25.68
N ALA A 630 10.38 -4.07 26.33
CA ALA A 630 9.31 -3.99 27.32
C ALA A 630 8.57 -2.65 27.28
N TRP A 631 7.29 -2.68 27.62
CA TRP A 631 6.40 -1.51 27.72
C TRP A 631 5.33 -1.71 28.80
N THR A 632 4.67 -0.62 29.19
CA THR A 632 3.47 -0.66 30.05
C THR A 632 2.24 -0.30 29.22
N TRP A 633 1.15 -1.03 29.43
CA TRP A 633 -0.15 -0.76 28.81
C TRP A 633 -1.23 -0.95 29.87
N GLY A 634 -1.96 0.11 30.18
CA GLY A 634 -2.89 0.12 31.31
C GLY A 634 -2.21 -0.23 32.63
N ASP A 635 -2.78 -1.20 33.34
CA ASP A 635 -2.26 -1.70 34.63
C ASP A 635 -1.14 -2.76 34.50
N ALA A 636 -0.68 -3.08 33.27
CA ALA A 636 0.19 -4.23 33.01
C ALA A 636 1.54 -3.88 32.33
N LEU A 637 2.60 -4.55 32.76
CA LEU A 637 3.91 -4.61 32.10
C LEU A 637 3.97 -5.80 31.14
N PHE A 638 4.51 -5.56 29.96
CA PHE A 638 4.79 -6.57 28.93
C PHE A 638 6.30 -6.63 28.69
N VAL A 639 6.87 -7.83 28.66
CA VAL A 639 8.31 -8.05 28.49
C VAL A 639 8.56 -9.18 27.50
N VAL A 640 9.14 -8.87 26.35
CA VAL A 640 9.63 -9.85 25.38
C VAL A 640 11.11 -10.12 25.63
N ILE A 641 11.50 -11.39 25.70
CA ILE A 641 12.90 -11.84 25.81
C ILE A 641 13.25 -12.79 24.67
N ASP A 642 14.53 -12.81 24.30
CA ASP A 642 15.07 -13.57 23.16
C ASP A 642 16.30 -14.41 23.57
N PRO A 643 16.21 -15.75 23.57
CA PRO A 643 17.36 -16.62 23.83
C PRO A 643 18.24 -16.88 22.59
N TYR A 644 17.79 -16.54 21.38
CA TYR A 644 18.42 -16.97 20.11
C TYR A 644 19.58 -16.08 19.68
N LEU A 645 19.37 -14.76 19.62
CA LEU A 645 20.39 -13.80 19.20
C LEU A 645 21.59 -13.67 20.17
N PRO A 646 21.44 -13.74 21.51
CA PRO A 646 22.57 -13.74 22.43
C PRO A 646 23.31 -15.09 22.53
N SER A 647 22.72 -16.21 22.07
CA SER A 647 23.36 -17.51 22.21
C SER A 647 24.39 -17.78 21.09
N PRO A 648 25.62 -18.21 21.43
CA PRO A 648 26.69 -18.49 20.47
C PRO A 648 26.63 -19.93 19.89
N VAL A 649 25.61 -20.72 20.23
CA VAL A 649 25.46 -22.12 19.81
C VAL A 649 24.05 -22.39 19.27
N PRO A 650 23.82 -23.41 18.41
CA PRO A 650 22.47 -23.77 17.99
C PRO A 650 21.67 -24.35 19.16
N LEU A 651 20.42 -23.92 19.29
CA LEU A 651 19.54 -24.25 20.42
C LEU A 651 18.62 -25.44 20.11
N ALA A 652 17.56 -25.21 19.33
CA ALA A 652 16.53 -26.20 18.99
C ALA A 652 16.66 -26.75 17.57
N THR A 653 17.02 -25.90 16.61
CA THR A 653 17.06 -26.23 15.17
C THR A 653 18.43 -25.88 14.57
N ILE A 654 18.81 -26.58 13.51
CA ILE A 654 20.07 -26.35 12.80
C ILE A 654 19.79 -25.71 11.45
N PHE A 655 20.44 -24.58 11.17
CA PHE A 655 20.69 -24.11 9.82
C PHE A 655 22.16 -24.27 9.44
N GLY A 656 22.43 -24.98 8.33
CA GLY A 656 23.78 -25.35 7.92
C GLY A 656 24.29 -26.63 8.60
N ASN A 657 25.61 -26.71 8.84
CA ASN A 657 26.28 -27.93 9.30
C ASN A 657 26.71 -27.90 10.79
N THR A 658 26.29 -26.88 11.55
CA THR A 658 26.67 -26.74 12.97
C THR A 658 25.80 -27.66 13.84
N PRO A 659 26.35 -28.65 14.55
CA PRO A 659 25.55 -29.57 15.37
C PRO A 659 24.94 -28.86 16.59
N ILE A 660 23.74 -29.28 17.01
CA ILE A 660 23.10 -28.83 18.26
C ILE A 660 24.03 -29.08 19.44
N ASN A 661 24.22 -28.07 20.29
CA ASN A 661 24.97 -28.23 21.52
C ASN A 661 24.12 -28.96 22.58
N LYS A 662 24.67 -30.01 23.19
CA LYS A 662 23.98 -30.81 24.20
C LYS A 662 24.12 -30.26 25.63
N ASP A 663 25.03 -29.30 25.86
CA ASP A 663 25.13 -28.57 27.13
C ASP A 663 24.10 -27.45 27.17
N SER A 664 23.07 -27.61 28.02
CA SER A 664 22.04 -26.60 28.25
C SER A 664 22.58 -25.30 28.87
N TRP A 665 23.81 -25.28 29.38
CA TRP A 665 24.48 -24.06 29.85
C TRP A 665 25.25 -23.29 28.77
N ALA A 666 25.46 -23.88 27.60
CA ALA A 666 26.06 -23.19 26.45
C ALA A 666 25.03 -22.27 25.75
N VAL A 667 23.75 -22.61 25.87
CA VAL A 667 22.64 -21.72 25.54
C VAL A 667 22.57 -20.58 26.55
N THR A 668 22.32 -19.35 26.09
CA THR A 668 22.27 -18.19 26.99
C THR A 668 21.40 -17.04 26.49
N HIS A 669 20.67 -16.40 27.40
CA HIS A 669 20.05 -15.09 27.19
C HIS A 669 21.07 -13.93 27.22
N GLY A 670 22.27 -14.16 27.73
CA GLY A 670 23.36 -13.19 27.84
C GLY A 670 23.18 -12.17 28.98
N ASP A 671 24.30 -11.79 29.60
CA ASP A 671 24.34 -10.90 30.76
C ASP A 671 23.62 -9.55 30.54
N VAL A 672 23.76 -8.95 29.37
CA VAL A 672 23.14 -7.65 29.05
C VAL A 672 21.61 -7.73 29.15
N GLN A 673 21.01 -8.76 28.55
CA GLN A 673 19.57 -8.97 28.60
C GLN A 673 19.10 -9.39 29.99
N TYR A 674 19.86 -10.23 30.70
CA TYR A 674 19.50 -10.61 32.08
C TYR A 674 19.47 -9.40 33.02
N GLN A 675 20.48 -8.52 32.98
CA GLN A 675 20.51 -7.34 33.84
C GLN A 675 19.41 -6.33 33.45
N TRP A 676 19.09 -6.20 32.16
CA TRP A 676 17.94 -5.42 31.70
C TRP A 676 16.60 -6.02 32.19
N LEU A 677 16.40 -7.33 32.07
CA LEU A 677 15.20 -8.04 32.54
C LEU A 677 15.02 -7.88 34.05
N LYS A 678 16.08 -8.09 34.83
CA LYS A 678 16.10 -7.89 36.28
C LYS A 678 15.68 -6.48 36.66
N THR A 679 16.31 -5.47 36.05
CA THR A 679 15.98 -4.06 36.29
C THR A 679 14.54 -3.74 35.91
N THR A 680 14.06 -4.25 34.77
CA THR A 680 12.70 -4.04 34.27
C THR A 680 11.64 -4.62 35.20
N LEU A 681 11.87 -5.84 35.72
CA LEU A 681 10.93 -6.50 36.64
C LEU A 681 10.93 -5.87 38.04
N GLU A 682 12.11 -5.59 38.62
CA GLU A 682 12.25 -5.05 39.99
C GLU A 682 11.78 -3.59 40.12
N THR A 683 11.98 -2.78 39.08
CA THR A 683 11.57 -1.37 39.11
C THR A 683 10.08 -1.19 38.82
N SER A 684 9.47 -2.08 38.01
CA SER A 684 8.08 -1.94 37.56
C SER A 684 7.05 -1.91 38.68
N LYS A 685 6.13 -0.93 38.59
CA LYS A 685 4.99 -0.75 39.51
C LYS A 685 3.65 -1.21 38.92
N ALA A 686 3.68 -1.90 37.78
CA ALA A 686 2.48 -2.49 37.18
C ALA A 686 1.83 -3.52 38.14
N LYS A 687 0.50 -3.63 38.10
CA LYS A 687 -0.28 -4.60 38.88
C LYS A 687 -0.15 -6.02 38.29
N TYR A 688 0.03 -6.08 36.97
CA TYR A 688 0.24 -7.31 36.22
C TYR A 688 1.56 -7.26 35.46
N ARG A 689 2.21 -8.42 35.31
CA ARG A 689 3.44 -8.59 34.53
C ARG A 689 3.31 -9.84 33.67
N PHE A 690 3.51 -9.67 32.36
CA PHE A 690 3.50 -10.74 31.37
C PHE A 690 4.88 -10.82 30.71
N VAL A 691 5.46 -12.03 30.67
CA VAL A 691 6.75 -12.30 30.01
C VAL A 691 6.51 -13.22 28.82
N PHE A 692 7.18 -12.96 27.71
CA PHE A 692 7.01 -13.66 26.44
C PHE A 692 8.37 -14.11 25.92
N ALA A 693 8.51 -15.40 25.63
CA ALA A 693 9.65 -15.99 24.92
C ALA A 693 9.15 -17.23 24.18
N HIS A 694 9.68 -17.54 23.01
CA HIS A 694 9.20 -18.70 22.26
C HIS A 694 9.35 -20.04 23.03
N HIS A 695 10.39 -20.15 23.86
CA HIS A 695 10.76 -21.33 24.65
C HIS A 695 11.13 -20.96 26.09
N VAL A 696 11.03 -21.94 27.01
CA VAL A 696 11.56 -21.84 28.39
C VAL A 696 13.10 -21.70 28.45
N MET A 697 13.87 -22.16 27.45
CA MET A 697 15.34 -21.97 27.41
C MET A 697 15.88 -21.80 25.97
N GLY A 698 15.04 -21.34 25.03
CA GLY A 698 15.37 -21.38 23.58
C GLY A 698 15.46 -22.79 22.96
N ALA A 699 15.29 -23.84 23.76
CA ALA A 699 15.20 -25.25 23.34
C ALA A 699 14.37 -26.07 24.36
N GLY A 700 13.81 -27.20 23.90
CA GLY A 700 13.10 -28.17 24.74
C GLY A 700 11.63 -28.35 24.36
N ARG A 701 10.87 -28.97 25.27
CA ARG A 701 9.40 -29.12 25.27
C ARG A 701 8.92 -29.10 26.72
N GLY A 702 7.68 -28.73 26.97
CA GLY A 702 7.08 -28.62 28.30
C GLY A 702 7.19 -27.22 28.91
N GLY A 703 6.61 -27.07 30.10
CA GLY A 703 6.62 -25.82 30.86
C GLY A 703 7.35 -25.98 32.18
N VAL A 704 6.61 -26.30 33.25
CA VAL A 704 7.16 -26.49 34.59
C VAL A 704 8.11 -27.69 34.67
N GLU A 705 7.95 -28.66 33.77
CA GLU A 705 8.82 -29.84 33.62
C GLU A 705 10.26 -29.48 33.28
N VAL A 706 10.50 -28.34 32.61
CA VAL A 706 11.85 -27.86 32.23
C VAL A 706 12.27 -26.58 32.95
N ALA A 707 11.35 -25.90 33.63
CA ALA A 707 11.58 -24.63 34.32
C ALA A 707 12.63 -24.68 35.46
N HIS A 708 13.02 -25.87 35.93
CA HIS A 708 14.05 -26.03 36.97
C HIS A 708 15.49 -26.05 36.40
N LEU A 709 15.66 -26.13 35.08
CA LEU A 709 16.95 -26.42 34.43
C LEU A 709 17.75 -25.15 34.06
N ALA A 710 19.07 -25.33 33.95
CA ALA A 710 20.06 -24.38 33.40
C ALA A 710 19.86 -22.91 33.85
N GLU A 711 19.90 -21.94 32.93
CA GLU A 711 19.67 -20.52 33.25
C GLU A 711 18.29 -20.23 33.86
N TRP A 712 17.31 -21.09 33.59
CA TRP A 712 15.92 -20.83 33.95
C TRP A 712 15.63 -21.14 35.41
N GLY A 713 16.09 -22.27 35.92
CA GLY A 713 15.88 -22.69 37.32
C GLY A 713 17.13 -23.10 38.10
N GLY A 714 18.30 -23.11 37.45
CA GLY A 714 19.60 -23.27 38.08
C GLY A 714 20.16 -24.70 38.15
N GLN A 715 19.39 -25.72 37.78
CA GLN A 715 19.78 -27.12 37.96
C GLN A 715 20.29 -27.79 36.69
N SER A 716 21.16 -28.78 36.85
CA SER A 716 21.48 -29.76 35.82
C SER A 716 20.31 -30.74 35.61
N LYS A 717 20.36 -31.54 34.55
CA LYS A 717 19.39 -32.64 34.29
C LYS A 717 19.41 -33.74 35.36
N THR A 718 20.38 -33.73 36.29
CA THR A 718 20.45 -34.65 37.44
C THR A 718 20.04 -33.98 38.76
N GLY A 719 19.50 -32.76 38.72
CA GLY A 719 19.02 -32.01 39.89
C GLY A 719 20.11 -31.30 40.71
N VAL A 720 21.36 -31.27 40.22
CA VAL A 720 22.45 -30.55 40.89
C VAL A 720 22.30 -29.05 40.61
N ASN A 721 22.27 -28.21 41.65
CA ASN A 721 22.29 -26.75 41.47
C ASN A 721 23.70 -26.30 41.04
N GLU A 722 23.81 -25.82 39.80
CA GLU A 722 25.07 -25.38 39.18
C GLU A 722 25.09 -23.86 38.93
N PHE A 723 23.99 -23.15 39.24
CA PHE A 723 23.76 -21.77 38.81
C PHE A 723 24.88 -20.80 39.18
N ALA A 724 25.28 -20.76 40.46
CA ALA A 724 26.32 -19.83 40.92
C ALA A 724 27.69 -20.07 40.26
N ALA A 725 27.98 -21.30 39.82
CA ALA A 725 29.20 -21.63 39.09
C ALA A 725 29.09 -21.31 37.59
N LYS A 726 27.89 -21.44 37.01
CA LYS A 726 27.64 -21.27 35.56
C LYS A 726 27.26 -19.84 35.17
N ARG A 727 26.68 -19.06 36.08
CA ARG A 727 26.23 -17.65 35.90
C ARG A 727 26.59 -16.78 37.13
N PRO A 728 27.89 -16.61 37.45
CA PRO A 728 28.33 -15.89 38.65
C PRO A 728 27.99 -14.39 38.67
N SER A 729 27.67 -13.80 37.52
CA SER A 729 27.22 -12.40 37.38
C SER A 729 25.71 -12.21 37.62
N TRP A 730 24.92 -13.29 37.75
CA TRP A 730 23.47 -13.25 37.85
C TRP A 730 23.03 -13.48 39.32
N SER A 731 22.06 -12.70 39.79
CA SER A 731 21.56 -12.79 41.17
C SER A 731 20.69 -14.03 41.45
N SER A 732 20.05 -14.58 40.41
CA SER A 732 19.06 -15.66 40.51
C SER A 732 18.75 -16.22 39.12
N PRO A 733 18.34 -17.50 38.99
CA PRO A 733 17.84 -18.01 37.71
C PRO A 733 16.55 -17.30 37.28
N ILE A 734 16.20 -17.37 35.99
CA ILE A 734 15.15 -16.54 35.39
C ILE A 734 13.77 -16.81 36.01
N HIS A 735 13.41 -18.06 36.29
CA HIS A 735 12.17 -18.42 36.96
C HIS A 735 12.08 -17.82 38.38
N GLN A 736 13.14 -17.94 39.19
CA GLN A 736 13.14 -17.34 40.53
C GLN A 736 13.09 -15.80 40.46
N LEU A 737 13.72 -15.18 39.46
CA LEU A 737 13.60 -13.74 39.21
C LEU A 737 12.15 -13.35 38.87
N MET A 738 11.47 -14.12 38.02
CA MET A 738 10.06 -13.92 37.68
C MET A 738 9.13 -14.13 38.88
N ALA A 739 9.35 -15.18 39.67
CA ALA A 739 8.54 -15.50 40.85
C ALA A 739 8.70 -14.44 41.96
N ALA A 740 9.94 -14.01 42.25
CA ALA A 740 10.22 -12.96 43.22
C ALA A 740 9.58 -11.61 42.84
N ASN A 741 9.55 -11.29 41.54
CA ASN A 741 8.89 -10.09 41.00
C ASN A 741 7.43 -10.32 40.62
N LYS A 742 6.83 -11.44 41.03
CA LYS A 742 5.41 -11.76 40.91
C LYS A 742 4.87 -11.66 39.47
N VAL A 743 5.61 -12.21 38.51
CA VAL A 743 5.10 -12.40 37.13
C VAL A 743 3.81 -13.23 37.16
N ASN A 744 2.79 -12.77 36.45
CA ASN A 744 1.47 -13.42 36.43
C ASN A 744 1.46 -14.59 35.44
N VAL A 745 1.98 -14.35 34.23
CA VAL A 745 2.08 -15.35 33.17
C VAL A 745 3.41 -15.23 32.43
N PHE A 746 4.08 -16.36 32.23
CA PHE A 746 5.07 -16.57 31.19
C PHE A 746 4.37 -17.29 30.02
N PHE A 747 4.38 -16.67 28.84
CA PHE A 747 3.82 -17.22 27.61
C PHE A 747 4.93 -17.77 26.70
N GLN A 748 4.72 -18.98 26.17
CA GLN A 748 5.59 -19.67 25.20
C GLN A 748 4.81 -20.21 23.99
N GLY A 749 5.51 -20.53 22.90
CA GLY A 749 4.97 -21.21 21.72
C GLY A 749 5.49 -22.65 21.63
N HIS A 750 5.92 -23.04 20.43
CA HIS A 750 6.78 -24.17 20.05
C HIS A 750 6.22 -25.59 20.20
N ASP A 751 5.31 -25.80 21.14
CA ASP A 751 4.82 -27.13 21.47
C ASP A 751 3.50 -27.46 20.75
N HIS A 752 2.93 -26.49 20.01
CA HIS A 752 1.71 -26.58 19.21
C HIS A 752 0.53 -27.17 20.01
N ILE A 753 0.34 -26.72 21.25
CA ILE A 753 -0.67 -27.22 22.18
C ILE A 753 -1.00 -26.13 23.18
N TRP A 754 -2.29 -25.96 23.52
CA TRP A 754 -2.65 -25.01 24.57
C TRP A 754 -2.58 -25.71 25.93
N VAL A 755 -1.61 -25.35 26.78
CA VAL A 755 -1.47 -25.90 28.14
C VAL A 755 -1.15 -24.80 29.13
N ARG A 756 -1.88 -24.81 30.24
CA ARG A 756 -1.69 -23.91 31.38
C ARG A 756 -1.25 -24.67 32.63
N GLN A 757 -0.11 -24.28 33.19
CA GLN A 757 0.47 -24.81 34.43
C GLN A 757 0.79 -23.66 35.41
N GLN A 758 1.16 -23.99 36.65
CA GLN A 758 1.61 -23.00 37.64
C GLN A 758 2.83 -23.52 38.41
N LEU A 759 3.81 -22.64 38.62
CA LEU A 759 5.00 -22.89 39.44
C LEU A 759 5.36 -21.60 40.20
N ASP A 760 5.49 -21.68 41.52
CA ASP A 760 5.77 -20.54 42.42
C ASP A 760 4.83 -19.31 42.21
N GLY A 761 3.61 -19.58 41.74
CA GLY A 761 2.59 -18.59 41.41
C GLY A 761 2.77 -17.89 40.06
N VAL A 762 3.82 -18.22 39.28
CA VAL A 762 3.92 -17.87 37.86
C VAL A 762 3.07 -18.87 37.07
N THR A 763 2.15 -18.39 36.24
CA THR A 763 1.44 -19.26 35.29
C THR A 763 2.34 -19.50 34.08
N TYR A 764 2.56 -20.76 33.72
CA TYR A 764 3.20 -21.12 32.45
C TYR A 764 2.11 -21.43 31.43
N GLN A 765 2.16 -20.78 30.27
CA GLN A 765 1.15 -20.91 29.22
C GLN A 765 1.83 -21.15 27.86
N THR A 766 1.72 -22.36 27.33
CA THR A 766 2.02 -22.61 25.91
C THR A 766 0.76 -22.41 25.05
N LEU A 767 0.95 -22.22 23.75
CA LEU A 767 -0.08 -21.89 22.78
C LEU A 767 -0.35 -23.02 21.78
N SER A 768 -1.62 -23.11 21.37
CA SER A 768 -1.99 -23.84 20.17
C SER A 768 -1.47 -23.13 18.92
N GLU A 769 -1.15 -23.93 17.91
CA GLU A 769 -0.98 -23.44 16.54
C GLU A 769 -2.33 -22.86 16.02
N PRO A 770 -2.35 -21.69 15.35
CA PRO A 770 -3.58 -21.04 14.89
C PRO A 770 -4.05 -21.47 13.50
N ALA A 771 -3.21 -22.21 12.76
CA ALA A 771 -3.41 -22.58 11.35
C ALA A 771 -3.64 -24.08 11.11
N ASN A 772 -3.37 -24.92 12.11
CA ASN A 772 -3.38 -26.38 11.98
C ASN A 772 -4.78 -26.96 11.69
N PRO A 773 -5.02 -27.69 10.59
CA PRO A 773 -6.34 -28.24 10.29
C PRO A 773 -6.65 -29.57 11.01
N THR A 774 -5.75 -30.13 11.82
CA THR A 774 -5.99 -31.43 12.49
C THR A 774 -6.95 -31.34 13.69
N TYR A 775 -7.02 -30.17 14.34
CA TYR A 775 -7.77 -29.93 15.58
C TYR A 775 -7.45 -30.89 16.76
N GLY A 776 -6.30 -31.56 16.69
CA GLY A 776 -5.84 -32.58 17.64
C GLY A 776 -4.80 -32.06 18.63
N PHE A 777 -4.37 -32.92 19.56
CA PHE A 777 -3.18 -32.65 20.36
C PHE A 777 -1.94 -32.80 19.48
N SER A 778 -0.89 -32.00 19.74
CA SER A 778 0.41 -32.24 19.13
C SER A 778 1.02 -33.53 19.66
N GLU A 779 1.95 -34.10 18.89
CA GLU A 779 2.84 -35.19 19.31
C GLU A 779 3.65 -34.88 20.59
N TRP A 780 3.72 -33.60 20.98
CA TRP A 780 4.43 -33.12 22.17
C TRP A 780 3.55 -33.03 23.43
N ASP A 781 2.28 -33.46 23.40
CA ASP A 781 1.40 -33.44 24.58
C ASP A 781 2.05 -34.12 25.80
N SER A 782 2.78 -35.22 25.57
CA SER A 782 3.47 -35.99 26.61
C SER A 782 4.60 -35.25 27.32
N ALA A 783 5.05 -34.10 26.80
CA ALA A 783 6.03 -33.24 27.49
C ALA A 783 5.40 -32.48 28.69
N TYR A 784 4.07 -32.38 28.72
CA TYR A 784 3.31 -31.78 29.82
C TYR A 784 2.74 -32.90 30.70
N LEU A 785 3.21 -33.02 31.93
CA LEU A 785 2.79 -34.06 32.89
C LEU A 785 1.63 -33.59 33.78
N SER A 786 1.30 -32.30 33.74
CA SER A 786 0.25 -31.67 34.54
C SER A 786 -0.35 -30.45 33.83
N GLY A 787 -1.44 -29.90 34.37
CA GLY A 787 -2.05 -28.64 33.92
C GLY A 787 -3.34 -28.79 33.11
N ASP A 788 -3.96 -27.65 32.80
CA ASP A 788 -5.15 -27.58 31.97
C ASP A 788 -4.73 -27.69 30.49
N LYS A 789 -4.92 -28.86 29.85
CA LYS A 789 -4.54 -29.12 28.44
C LYS A 789 -5.72 -29.03 27.48
N PHE A 790 -5.52 -28.39 26.33
CA PHE A 790 -6.46 -28.35 25.21
C PHE A 790 -5.73 -28.55 23.87
N PRO A 791 -6.32 -29.29 22.91
CA PRO A 791 -5.70 -29.54 21.60
C PRO A 791 -5.68 -28.28 20.74
N ASN A 792 -5.01 -28.31 19.59
CA ASN A 792 -5.21 -27.33 18.50
C ASN A 792 -6.68 -27.32 18.05
N THR A 793 -7.22 -26.25 17.47
CA THR A 793 -6.56 -25.10 16.82
C THR A 793 -7.21 -23.82 17.31
N GLY A 794 -6.45 -22.73 17.46
CA GLY A 794 -7.01 -21.47 17.97
C GLY A 794 -5.98 -20.42 18.35
N TYR A 795 -6.42 -19.44 19.14
CA TYR A 795 -5.58 -18.36 19.67
C TYR A 795 -5.90 -18.08 21.14
N THR A 796 -4.98 -17.43 21.85
CA THR A 796 -5.23 -16.95 23.22
C THR A 796 -5.70 -15.51 23.20
N ARG A 797 -6.76 -15.21 23.96
CA ARG A 797 -7.25 -13.85 24.20
C ARG A 797 -7.10 -13.52 25.67
N VAL A 798 -6.57 -12.34 25.97
CA VAL A 798 -6.35 -11.87 27.34
C VAL A 798 -7.07 -10.54 27.54
N THR A 799 -8.02 -10.50 28.46
CA THR A 799 -8.71 -9.28 28.89
C THR A 799 -8.10 -8.81 30.21
N VAL A 800 -7.56 -7.60 30.24
CA VAL A 800 -6.98 -7.00 31.44
C VAL A 800 -7.94 -5.94 31.98
N LYS A 801 -8.33 -6.07 33.25
CA LYS A 801 -9.16 -5.11 33.98
C LYS A 801 -8.47 -4.70 35.29
N PRO A 802 -8.86 -3.57 35.90
CA PRO A 802 -8.33 -3.18 37.21
C PRO A 802 -8.56 -4.20 38.32
N ALA A 803 -9.63 -5.00 38.20
CA ALA A 803 -10.04 -6.02 39.16
C ALA A 803 -9.52 -7.45 38.86
N GLY A 804 -8.84 -7.66 37.74
CA GLY A 804 -8.25 -8.96 37.39
C GLY A 804 -7.94 -9.10 35.91
N VAL A 805 -7.21 -10.17 35.58
CA VAL A 805 -6.95 -10.60 34.19
C VAL A 805 -7.78 -11.85 33.91
N LYS A 806 -8.41 -11.92 32.74
CA LYS A 806 -9.04 -13.13 32.21
C LYS A 806 -8.25 -13.61 31.00
N VAL A 807 -7.90 -14.89 30.96
CA VAL A 807 -7.25 -15.55 29.82
C VAL A 807 -8.21 -16.59 29.26
N ASP A 808 -8.50 -16.49 27.96
CA ASP A 808 -9.39 -17.34 27.19
C ASP A 808 -8.61 -18.12 26.13
N TYR A 809 -8.89 -19.42 26.00
CA TYR A 809 -8.56 -20.17 24.79
C TYR A 809 -9.74 -20.12 23.81
N VAL A 810 -9.55 -19.48 22.65
CA VAL A 810 -10.57 -19.35 21.60
C VAL A 810 -10.27 -20.31 20.45
N ARG A 811 -11.24 -21.17 20.12
CA ARG A 811 -11.08 -22.24 19.11
C ARG A 811 -11.41 -21.77 17.70
N SER A 812 -10.64 -22.24 16.74
CA SER A 812 -10.85 -22.03 15.31
C SER A 812 -11.14 -23.34 14.60
N TYR A 813 -12.21 -23.35 13.80
CA TYR A 813 -12.56 -24.41 12.85
C TYR A 813 -12.83 -23.83 11.46
N LEU A 814 -12.64 -24.63 10.41
CA LEU A 814 -13.15 -24.35 9.06
C LEU A 814 -14.67 -24.56 9.01
N PRO A 815 -15.40 -23.86 8.12
CA PRO A 815 -16.86 -24.00 8.01
C PRO A 815 -17.38 -25.43 7.80
N ALA A 816 -16.59 -26.27 7.12
CA ALA A 816 -16.94 -27.66 6.85
C ALA A 816 -16.75 -28.59 8.06
N ASP A 817 -15.97 -28.17 9.06
CA ASP A 817 -15.64 -28.92 10.27
C ASP A 817 -16.45 -28.44 11.50
N GLU A 818 -17.29 -27.42 11.32
CA GLU A 818 -18.17 -26.92 12.38
C GLU A 818 -19.30 -27.90 12.71
N SER A 819 -19.63 -28.00 13.99
CA SER A 819 -20.69 -28.87 14.50
C SER A 819 -21.19 -28.36 15.85
N ALA A 820 -22.23 -28.99 16.42
CA ALA A 820 -22.76 -28.63 17.74
C ALA A 820 -21.72 -28.61 18.87
N THR A 821 -20.59 -29.33 18.71
CA THR A 821 -19.46 -29.36 19.67
C THR A 821 -18.18 -28.72 19.13
N ARG A 822 -18.16 -28.26 17.88
CA ARG A 822 -17.03 -27.55 17.24
C ARG A 822 -17.56 -26.25 16.65
N VAL A 823 -17.65 -25.22 17.48
CA VAL A 823 -18.14 -23.89 17.08
C VAL A 823 -16.93 -22.97 16.91
N HIS A 824 -16.80 -22.35 15.75
CA HIS A 824 -15.71 -21.40 15.50
C HIS A 824 -15.87 -20.13 16.35
N GLY A 825 -14.77 -19.64 16.92
CA GLY A 825 -14.77 -18.45 17.79
C GLY A 825 -15.27 -18.74 19.21
N ALA A 826 -15.62 -19.99 19.54
CA ALA A 826 -16.04 -20.36 20.88
C ALA A 826 -14.84 -20.43 21.83
N THR A 827 -15.00 -19.89 23.03
CA THR A 827 -14.04 -20.06 24.13
C THR A 827 -14.15 -21.49 24.68
N ALA A 828 -13.11 -22.31 24.51
CA ALA A 828 -13.05 -23.66 25.04
C ALA A 828 -12.68 -23.70 26.53
N PHE A 829 -11.91 -22.72 27.00
CA PHE A 829 -11.49 -22.61 28.38
C PHE A 829 -11.23 -21.16 28.78
N SER A 830 -11.47 -20.84 30.04
CA SER A 830 -11.18 -19.53 30.65
C SER A 830 -10.55 -19.72 32.02
N TYR A 831 -9.57 -18.91 32.37
CA TYR A 831 -9.13 -18.73 33.75
C TYR A 831 -8.92 -17.26 34.09
N THR A 832 -8.91 -16.95 35.39
CA THR A 832 -8.70 -15.60 35.90
C THR A 832 -7.49 -15.52 36.83
N LEU A 833 -6.79 -14.40 36.78
CA LEU A 833 -5.66 -14.07 37.64
C LEU A 833 -5.95 -12.78 38.40
N GLN A 834 -5.50 -12.71 39.64
CA GLN A 834 -5.57 -11.51 40.48
C GLN A 834 -4.25 -10.72 40.38
N ALA A 835 -4.28 -9.44 40.77
CA ALA A 835 -3.05 -8.67 40.97
C ALA A 835 -2.22 -9.30 42.10
N ARG A 836 -0.88 -9.22 42.02
CA ARG A 836 0.03 -9.87 42.97
C ARG A 836 1.03 -8.89 43.58
#